data_AF-A0AAF6B9J6-F1
#
_entry.id   AF-A0AAF6B9J6-F1
#
_cell.length_a   1.000
_cell.length_b   1.000
_cell.length_c   1.000
_cell.angle_alpha   90.00
_cell.angle_beta   90.00
_cell.angle_gamma   90.00
#
_symmetry.space_group_name_H-M   'P 1'
#
loop_
_entity.id
_entity.type
_entity.pdbx_description
1 polymer ?
#
loop_
_entity_poly.entity_id
_entity_poly.type
_entity_poly.pdbx_seq_one_letter_code
_entity_poly.pdbx_strand_id
1 'polypeptide(L)'
;MEGAGASFFSHAAELATREMDSAHEEPELPSAIQDLVQRLEGQGEPITQLPNLRHPEFREFFPKEAPSTIIGWRSQVRLRVLEAIGSCNTLEILDVGKICGYRVSTLTASEWEVVLRGFRSSTVLKKIIVGWLDDSDADKESLCFQLGRILNSSSVTELKLEASVSARCLLNLASGLRGRSDSKLESLDVVGVSLRDPSAVKYVADMINSAPLLETLRLGGYWLDMEYETVGILSQALIQSLALKEFTLEGRGKWAGRLLLKALAGDDRNRSIERLRLLYVEGLGDWLRELLISNPSLKEVELQRLVMEPEQAHQLGEAIRDNAIATTILVSFGSKFDEYWESVEALARSASSEVNDPTLEIIVHVRSEGEVMLSLNLLGRVLRGEITSMKSLSILHYQDRPESILSINGKAGETCVLKRLGLIRLSEDVWKGVWKDLLLCLRGNFSLTHLDLSNTWLDEETFRDMMGLLQVNLSLQEINVSRTSWARDGKAALIQEALKQNEKRAAYMSVFREAGLAFGDAKAGRLFLCGSPLAGKTRLRQTLMRIVEGKSWIGNKWKELFRTKGIEVEYLQNDDKRQISIWDLAGQEIFRTLQTVLFPQSNNFCVFLFVYSSFCENTSSKKEDSCFRTELEEWMSFITSSSRVTGHNRPQVLVVISHKDKIKSSSLTWAHSIVKDVNQRFAKFVDLHPIQECFHVDARRKKQVIDLKDYIFEIFDKLLSEKSPRVPQLCSQISFRLVKKIKENRSCPIWLRQNFIEFCDPILTEFISSSSAFANDHSRILNSIVSYLNDAGSIVYIPTLSYIIVDPNWLTNTLLGELVALGQKFHAQEHESKSHSSYSSKDGFVSESVFVGLIEEFLGKLPHGQKGVDRDVIENILIHLDLCFKVEDTSQFYFIPSFIPEHASTEVQKPQELADVKPKAWKRRVETSKFVGIRIQCQDGKTMSLTAAFFPRFEVILKIVLEN
;
A
#
# COMPACT_ATOMS: atom_id res chain seq x y z
N MET A 1 83.79 39.58 -41.26
CA MET A 1 83.97 40.67 -42.25
C MET A 1 83.74 40.06 -43.61
N GLU A 2 82.88 40.53 -44.50
CA GLU A 2 82.05 41.75 -44.59
C GLU A 2 80.93 41.40 -45.59
N GLY A 3 79.65 41.45 -45.21
CA GLY A 3 78.84 42.67 -45.26
C GLY A 3 77.85 42.58 -46.43
N ALA A 4 76.78 41.79 -46.28
CA ALA A 4 75.75 41.61 -47.32
C ALA A 4 74.44 42.29 -46.90
N GLY A 5 74.14 43.42 -47.54
CA GLY A 5 72.81 44.03 -47.58
C GLY A 5 72.17 43.73 -48.93
N ALA A 6 70.94 43.21 -48.91
CA ALA A 6 70.08 43.13 -50.09
C ALA A 6 68.61 43.36 -49.67
N SER A 7 68.01 44.32 -50.35
CA SER A 7 66.63 44.82 -50.26
C SER A 7 65.62 43.85 -50.86
N PHE A 8 64.45 43.69 -50.23
CA PHE A 8 63.25 43.13 -50.86
C PHE A 8 62.01 43.98 -50.54
N PHE A 9 61.32 44.39 -51.61
CA PHE A 9 60.02 45.08 -51.63
C PHE A 9 58.95 44.24 -50.93
N SER A 10 58.11 44.88 -50.09
CA SER A 10 57.15 44.20 -49.23
C SER A 10 55.82 43.87 -49.92
N HIS A 11 55.39 42.62 -49.70
CA HIS A 11 54.08 42.02 -49.97
C HIS A 11 52.91 42.63 -49.16
N ALA A 12 52.99 43.89 -48.72
CA ALA A 12 52.02 44.48 -47.80
C ALA A 12 50.73 44.98 -48.48
N ALA A 13 50.67 45.03 -49.81
CA ALA A 13 49.51 45.55 -50.55
C ALA A 13 48.52 44.48 -51.04
N GLU A 14 48.89 43.19 -51.05
CA GLU A 14 47.99 42.08 -51.44
C GLU A 14 47.31 41.37 -50.26
N LEU A 15 47.74 41.64 -49.02
CA LEU A 15 47.10 41.12 -47.80
C LEU A 15 45.92 41.99 -47.33
N ALA A 16 45.92 43.28 -47.65
CA ALA A 16 44.87 44.21 -47.19
C ALA A 16 43.52 44.04 -47.91
N THR A 17 43.50 43.47 -49.12
CA THR A 17 42.24 43.18 -49.85
C THR A 17 41.73 41.76 -49.60
N ARG A 18 42.51 40.88 -48.96
CA ARG A 18 42.11 39.49 -48.69
C ARG A 18 41.71 39.23 -47.22
N GLU A 19 42.04 40.15 -46.31
CA GLU A 19 41.57 40.14 -44.92
C GLU A 19 40.21 40.81 -44.70
N MET A 20 39.59 41.41 -45.73
CA MET A 20 38.22 41.95 -45.64
C MET A 20 37.13 40.98 -46.09
N ASP A 21 37.47 39.84 -46.69
CA ASP A 21 36.48 38.86 -47.22
C ASP A 21 36.33 37.57 -46.38
N SER A 22 37.04 37.44 -45.24
CA SER A 22 36.97 36.23 -44.37
C SER A 22 36.29 36.46 -43.01
N ALA A 23 35.63 37.60 -42.80
CA ALA A 23 34.93 37.92 -41.54
C ALA A 23 33.44 37.48 -41.50
N HIS A 24 33.00 36.65 -42.46
CA HIS A 24 31.58 36.25 -42.61
C HIS A 24 31.33 34.72 -42.64
N GLU A 25 32.22 33.90 -42.10
CA GLU A 25 31.80 32.55 -41.71
C GLU A 25 31.06 32.65 -40.37
N GLU A 26 29.72 32.59 -40.42
CA GLU A 26 28.88 32.34 -39.24
C GLU A 26 29.35 31.02 -38.61
N PRO A 27 29.89 31.02 -37.37
CA PRO A 27 30.19 29.76 -36.69
C PRO A 27 28.88 28.98 -36.49
N GLU A 28 28.94 27.64 -36.60
CA GLU A 28 27.76 26.79 -36.40
C GLU A 28 27.09 27.12 -35.05
N LEU A 29 25.81 27.50 -35.10
CA LEU A 29 25.04 27.78 -33.88
C LEU A 29 25.08 26.59 -32.93
N PRO A 30 25.31 26.78 -31.63
CA PRO A 30 25.24 25.69 -30.66
C PRO A 30 23.91 24.93 -30.75
N SER A 31 23.95 23.60 -30.68
CA SER A 31 22.78 22.74 -30.84
C SER A 31 21.62 23.11 -29.92
N ALA A 32 21.91 23.54 -28.68
CA ALA A 32 20.91 24.00 -27.72
C ALA A 32 20.17 25.28 -28.16
N ILE A 33 20.84 26.21 -28.87
CA ILE A 33 20.21 27.42 -29.42
C ILE A 33 19.35 27.05 -30.64
N GLN A 34 19.86 26.16 -31.51
CA GLN A 34 19.11 25.69 -32.68
C GLN A 34 17.83 24.96 -32.28
N ASP A 35 17.92 24.03 -31.32
CA ASP A 35 16.76 23.31 -30.78
C ASP A 35 15.74 24.28 -30.17
N LEU A 36 16.20 25.23 -29.35
CA LEU A 36 15.31 26.22 -28.74
C LEU A 36 14.58 27.06 -29.78
N VAL A 37 15.29 27.58 -30.79
CA VAL A 37 14.69 28.39 -31.86
C VAL A 37 13.72 27.55 -32.69
N GLN A 38 14.07 26.33 -33.09
CA GLN A 38 13.19 25.44 -33.85
C GLN A 38 11.89 25.15 -33.10
N ARG A 39 11.98 24.88 -31.79
CA ARG A 39 10.79 24.64 -30.96
C ARG A 39 9.93 25.88 -30.78
N LEU A 40 10.54 27.06 -30.63
CA LEU A 40 9.82 28.34 -30.53
C LEU A 40 9.15 28.74 -31.84
N GLU A 41 9.77 28.45 -32.98
CA GLU A 41 9.25 28.69 -34.34
C GLU A 41 8.24 27.60 -34.79
N GLY A 42 7.94 26.59 -33.96
CA GLY A 42 6.94 25.55 -34.24
C GLY A 42 7.43 24.40 -35.13
N GLN A 43 8.74 24.25 -35.31
CA GLN A 43 9.38 23.19 -36.11
C GLN A 43 9.81 21.96 -35.29
N GLY A 44 9.50 21.93 -33.98
CA GLY A 44 9.84 20.83 -33.07
C GLY A 44 8.75 20.59 -32.02
N GLU A 45 9.09 19.83 -30.97
CA GLU A 45 8.18 19.58 -29.83
C GLU A 45 7.72 20.89 -29.18
N PRO A 46 6.39 21.08 -28.95
CA PRO A 46 5.86 22.29 -28.33
C PRO A 46 6.60 22.68 -27.06
N ILE A 47 6.84 23.98 -26.89
CA ILE A 47 7.46 24.53 -25.69
C ILE A 47 6.42 25.31 -24.91
N THR A 48 6.08 24.81 -23.73
CA THR A 48 5.07 25.41 -22.83
C THR A 48 5.70 26.34 -21.79
N GLN A 49 6.98 26.15 -21.48
CA GLN A 49 7.78 27.00 -20.57
C GLN A 49 9.21 27.14 -21.09
N LEU A 50 9.77 28.36 -20.99
CA LEU A 50 11.13 28.64 -21.43
C LEU A 50 12.20 28.01 -20.51
N PRO A 51 13.32 27.52 -21.07
CA PRO A 51 14.51 27.21 -20.27
C PRO A 51 15.08 28.49 -19.66
N ASN A 52 15.88 28.35 -18.60
CA ASN A 52 16.60 29.50 -18.05
C ASN A 52 17.70 29.93 -19.03
N LEU A 53 17.56 31.11 -19.66
CA LEU A 53 18.54 31.66 -20.61
C LEU A 53 19.88 32.01 -19.94
N ARG A 54 20.01 31.81 -18.61
CA ARG A 54 21.27 31.89 -17.88
C ARG A 54 22.01 30.57 -17.73
N HIS A 55 21.45 29.46 -18.20
CA HIS A 55 22.19 28.19 -18.22
C HIS A 55 23.49 28.35 -19.02
N PRO A 56 24.54 27.58 -18.69
CA PRO A 56 25.84 27.67 -19.36
C PRO A 56 25.74 27.62 -20.89
N GLU A 57 24.78 26.86 -21.41
CA GLU A 57 24.50 26.65 -22.83
C GLU A 57 24.04 27.92 -23.58
N PHE A 58 23.42 28.88 -22.88
CA PHE A 58 22.88 30.12 -23.46
C PHE A 58 23.70 31.37 -23.11
N ARG A 59 24.67 31.22 -22.19
CA ARG A 59 25.38 32.33 -21.55
C ARG A 59 26.19 33.19 -22.52
N GLU A 60 26.63 32.63 -23.64
CA GLU A 60 27.34 33.35 -24.69
C GLU A 60 26.47 34.43 -25.38
N PHE A 61 25.15 34.19 -25.48
CA PHE A 61 24.17 35.09 -26.08
C PHE A 61 23.37 35.88 -25.03
N PHE A 62 23.35 35.40 -23.79
CA PHE A 62 22.66 36.00 -22.65
C PHE A 62 23.62 36.14 -21.44
N PRO A 63 24.57 37.10 -21.49
CA PRO A 63 25.60 37.31 -20.47
C PRO A 63 25.07 38.04 -19.23
N LYS A 64 25.65 37.77 -18.05
CA LYS A 64 25.17 38.28 -16.76
C LYS A 64 25.23 39.81 -16.61
N GLU A 65 26.00 40.49 -17.45
CA GLU A 65 26.23 41.94 -17.42
C GLU A 65 25.59 42.62 -18.65
N ALA A 66 25.73 43.95 -18.75
CA ALA A 66 24.97 44.79 -19.67
C ALA A 66 25.07 44.35 -21.15
N PRO A 67 24.00 44.58 -21.96
CA PRO A 67 23.91 44.17 -23.37
C PRO A 67 25.02 44.70 -24.29
N SER A 68 25.71 45.79 -23.89
CA SER A 68 26.76 46.46 -24.66
C SER A 68 27.98 45.61 -24.97
N THR A 69 28.07 44.40 -24.40
CA THR A 69 29.16 43.44 -24.59
C THR A 69 28.92 42.47 -25.77
N ILE A 70 27.72 42.45 -26.36
CA ILE A 70 27.36 41.55 -27.47
C ILE A 70 27.34 42.33 -28.79
N ILE A 71 28.27 42.03 -29.70
CA ILE A 71 28.42 42.72 -30.99
C ILE A 71 28.49 41.67 -32.13
N GLY A 72 28.12 42.06 -33.34
CA GLY A 72 28.22 41.23 -34.53
C GLY A 72 27.19 40.10 -34.57
N TRP A 73 27.58 38.93 -35.08
CA TRP A 73 26.69 37.78 -35.29
C TRP A 73 25.96 37.31 -34.01
N ARG A 74 26.60 37.41 -32.83
CA ARG A 74 25.98 37.04 -31.55
C ARG A 74 24.77 37.90 -31.19
N SER A 75 24.80 39.18 -31.58
CA SER A 75 23.68 40.10 -31.37
C SER A 75 22.49 39.73 -32.28
N GLN A 76 22.77 39.29 -33.51
CA GLN A 76 21.75 38.80 -34.44
C GLN A 76 21.10 37.51 -33.94
N VAL A 77 21.89 36.54 -33.46
CA VAL A 77 21.37 35.30 -32.87
C VAL A 77 20.52 35.59 -31.63
N ARG A 78 20.98 36.47 -30.75
CA ARG A 78 20.21 36.90 -29.58
C ARG A 78 18.87 37.51 -29.98
N LEU A 79 18.86 38.43 -30.95
CA LEU A 79 17.63 39.05 -31.43
C LEU A 79 16.67 38.01 -32.02
N ARG A 80 17.17 37.06 -32.83
CA ARG A 80 16.36 35.97 -33.39
C ARG A 80 15.72 35.11 -32.30
N VAL A 81 16.46 34.76 -31.24
CA VAL A 81 15.91 34.02 -30.09
C VAL A 81 14.80 34.83 -29.42
N LEU A 82 15.00 36.13 -29.18
CA LEU A 82 14.00 36.99 -28.54
C LEU A 82 12.74 37.18 -29.41
N GLU A 83 12.89 37.31 -30.73
CA GLU A 83 11.80 37.38 -31.70
C GLU A 83 11.02 36.06 -31.77
N ALA A 84 11.72 34.92 -31.74
CA ALA A 84 11.12 33.59 -31.70
C ALA A 84 10.32 33.39 -30.40
N ILE A 85 10.82 33.87 -29.26
CA ILE A 85 10.07 33.87 -27.99
C ILE A 85 8.77 34.67 -28.14
N GLY A 86 8.87 35.91 -28.64
CA GLY A 86 7.70 36.78 -28.78
C GLY A 86 6.67 36.26 -29.79
N SER A 87 7.09 35.48 -30.78
CA SER A 87 6.22 34.91 -31.82
C SER A 87 5.71 33.50 -31.49
N CYS A 88 6.12 32.92 -30.37
CA CYS A 88 5.78 31.55 -30.01
C CYS A 88 4.30 31.41 -29.64
N ASN A 89 3.60 30.51 -30.33
CA ASN A 89 2.18 30.24 -30.15
C ASN A 89 1.87 28.99 -29.29
N THR A 90 2.89 28.38 -28.68
CA THR A 90 2.73 27.24 -27.76
C THR A 90 3.09 27.60 -26.31
N LEU A 91 3.64 28.79 -26.07
CA LEU A 91 4.15 29.17 -24.77
C LEU A 91 3.01 29.53 -23.82
N GLU A 92 2.77 28.66 -22.83
CA GLU A 92 1.70 28.84 -21.84
C GLU A 92 2.17 29.61 -20.59
N ILE A 93 3.46 29.54 -20.27
CA ILE A 93 4.07 30.15 -19.06
C ILE A 93 5.17 31.14 -19.46
N LEU A 94 4.93 32.42 -19.14
CA LEU A 94 5.92 33.49 -19.25
C LEU A 94 6.58 33.75 -17.90
N ASP A 95 7.75 33.15 -17.67
CA ASP A 95 8.60 33.43 -16.50
C ASP A 95 9.67 34.48 -16.86
N VAL A 96 9.45 35.71 -16.41
CA VAL A 96 10.36 36.85 -16.67
C VAL A 96 11.77 36.56 -16.15
N GLY A 97 11.88 35.88 -15.00
CA GLY A 97 13.16 35.56 -14.38
C GLY A 97 14.01 34.62 -15.23
N LYS A 98 13.38 33.73 -16.02
CA LYS A 98 14.09 32.82 -16.95
C LYS A 98 14.63 33.54 -18.18
N ILE A 99 14.03 34.66 -18.57
CA ILE A 99 14.44 35.46 -19.73
C ILE A 99 15.62 36.36 -19.35
N CYS A 100 15.47 37.11 -18.26
CA CYS A 100 16.46 38.14 -17.88
C CYS A 100 17.45 37.66 -16.81
N GLY A 101 17.28 36.45 -16.26
CA GLY A 101 18.08 35.95 -15.15
C GLY A 101 17.97 36.78 -13.89
N TYR A 102 16.74 37.21 -13.57
CA TYR A 102 16.42 38.03 -12.40
C TYR A 102 16.96 39.47 -12.45
N ARG A 103 17.41 39.95 -13.62
CA ARG A 103 17.82 41.34 -13.87
C ARG A 103 17.23 41.91 -15.16
N VAL A 104 16.17 42.69 -15.07
CA VAL A 104 15.48 43.40 -16.17
C VAL A 104 16.43 44.21 -17.06
N SER A 105 17.42 44.87 -16.45
CA SER A 105 18.43 45.71 -17.14
C SER A 105 19.33 44.95 -18.12
N THR A 106 19.26 43.61 -18.13
CA THR A 106 20.04 42.75 -19.03
C THR A 106 19.42 42.59 -20.42
N LEU A 107 18.22 43.15 -20.61
CA LEU A 107 17.60 43.38 -21.92
C LEU A 107 17.35 44.88 -22.07
N THR A 108 17.57 45.41 -23.26
CA THR A 108 17.21 46.80 -23.60
C THR A 108 15.68 46.97 -23.68
N ALA A 109 15.19 48.21 -23.60
CA ALA A 109 13.75 48.50 -23.74
C ALA A 109 13.20 48.02 -25.11
N SER A 110 13.99 48.10 -26.18
CA SER A 110 13.64 47.57 -27.50
C SER A 110 13.56 46.05 -27.51
N GLU A 111 14.48 45.35 -26.84
CA GLU A 111 14.46 43.90 -26.72
C GLU A 111 13.25 43.42 -25.91
N TRP A 112 12.90 44.10 -24.82
CA TRP A 112 11.67 43.80 -24.07
C TRP A 112 10.41 44.01 -24.90
N GLU A 113 10.36 45.07 -25.71
CA GLU A 113 9.23 45.30 -26.62
C GLU A 113 9.13 44.19 -27.68
N VAL A 114 10.25 43.70 -28.22
CA VAL A 114 10.28 42.58 -29.18
C VAL A 114 9.70 41.31 -28.55
N VAL A 115 10.15 40.96 -27.34
CA VAL A 115 9.68 39.76 -26.63
C VAL A 115 8.21 39.87 -26.24
N LEU A 116 7.80 41.00 -25.66
CA LEU A 116 6.49 41.11 -25.01
C LEU A 116 5.35 41.47 -25.97
N ARG A 117 5.66 42.03 -27.15
CA ARG A 117 4.62 42.47 -28.09
C ARG A 117 3.74 41.33 -28.58
N GLY A 118 4.30 40.18 -28.93
CA GLY A 118 3.51 39.08 -29.49
C GLY A 118 2.60 38.40 -28.47
N PHE A 119 2.94 38.48 -27.17
CA PHE A 119 2.07 37.99 -26.10
C PHE A 119 0.81 38.83 -25.89
N ARG A 120 0.76 40.08 -26.39
CA ARG A 120 -0.43 40.94 -26.25
C ARG A 120 -1.66 40.34 -26.93
N SER A 121 -1.51 39.62 -28.04
CA SER A 121 -2.61 38.96 -28.74
C SER A 121 -2.63 37.44 -28.51
N SER A 122 -1.88 36.95 -27.51
CA SER A 122 -1.80 35.51 -27.26
C SER A 122 -3.10 34.98 -26.66
N THR A 123 -3.59 33.89 -27.26
CA THR A 123 -4.73 33.10 -26.77
C THR A 123 -4.29 31.83 -26.03
N VAL A 124 -2.98 31.57 -25.96
CA VAL A 124 -2.40 30.38 -25.32
C VAL A 124 -1.69 30.70 -24.01
N LEU A 125 -1.29 31.96 -23.80
CA LEU A 125 -0.59 32.38 -22.60
C LEU A 125 -1.56 32.32 -21.42
N LYS A 126 -1.26 31.46 -20.44
CA LYS A 126 -2.08 31.25 -19.24
C LYS A 126 -1.47 31.91 -18.02
N LYS A 127 -0.14 31.89 -17.90
CA LYS A 127 0.56 32.26 -16.66
C LYS A 127 1.69 33.24 -16.88
N ILE A 128 1.73 34.28 -16.05
CA ILE A 128 2.86 35.22 -15.97
C ILE A 128 3.49 35.11 -14.58
N ILE A 129 4.81 34.91 -14.53
CA ILE A 129 5.61 34.86 -13.30
C ILE A 129 6.66 35.97 -13.35
N VAL A 130 6.56 36.89 -12.39
CA VAL A 130 7.55 37.93 -12.11
C VAL A 130 8.27 37.54 -10.82
N GLY A 131 9.31 36.72 -10.94
CA GLY A 131 10.17 36.31 -9.83
C GLY A 131 11.03 37.48 -9.31
N TRP A 132 11.79 37.28 -8.23
CA TRP A 132 12.69 38.28 -7.64
C TRP A 132 13.54 39.02 -8.68
N LEU A 133 13.49 40.36 -8.69
CA LEU A 133 14.22 41.22 -9.63
C LEU A 133 15.21 42.14 -8.88
N ASP A 134 16.49 42.04 -9.22
CA ASP A 134 17.62 42.80 -8.67
C ASP A 134 17.95 44.04 -9.53
N ASP A 135 16.92 44.85 -9.83
CA ASP A 135 17.04 46.08 -10.64
C ASP A 135 16.45 47.30 -9.94
N SER A 136 16.66 48.46 -10.55
CA SER A 136 16.06 49.73 -10.14
C SER A 136 14.53 49.71 -10.28
N ASP A 137 13.84 50.56 -9.51
CA ASP A 137 12.38 50.69 -9.61
C ASP A 137 11.93 51.16 -11.01
N ALA A 138 12.74 51.98 -11.70
CA ALA A 138 12.44 52.44 -13.05
C ALA A 138 12.38 51.30 -14.08
N ASP A 139 13.33 50.35 -13.99
CA ASP A 139 13.36 49.18 -14.88
C ASP A 139 12.16 48.27 -14.61
N LYS A 140 11.84 48.05 -13.33
CA LYS A 140 10.67 47.27 -12.91
C LYS A 140 9.37 47.93 -13.39
N GLU A 141 9.23 49.25 -13.25
CA GLU A 141 8.06 49.99 -13.70
C GLU A 141 7.82 49.89 -15.20
N SER A 142 8.89 50.00 -16.00
CA SER A 142 8.85 49.82 -17.45
C SER A 142 8.38 48.42 -17.84
N LEU A 143 8.91 47.38 -17.17
CA LEU A 143 8.46 46.01 -17.36
C LEU A 143 6.98 45.83 -16.99
N CYS A 144 6.56 46.34 -15.83
CA CYS A 144 5.17 46.22 -15.38
C CYS A 144 4.18 46.96 -16.29
N PHE A 145 4.61 48.06 -16.91
CA PHE A 145 3.83 48.73 -17.96
C PHE A 145 3.58 47.81 -19.15
N GLN A 146 4.60 47.08 -19.59
CA GLN A 146 4.48 46.13 -20.69
C GLN A 146 3.61 44.93 -20.33
N LEU A 147 3.77 44.38 -19.13
CA LEU A 147 2.94 43.28 -18.62
C LEU A 147 1.48 43.72 -18.46
N GLY A 148 1.22 44.94 -17.99
CA GLY A 148 -0.12 45.51 -17.91
C GLY A 148 -0.81 45.56 -19.28
N ARG A 149 -0.07 45.86 -20.35
CA ARG A 149 -0.60 45.79 -21.73
C ARG A 149 -0.94 44.37 -22.16
N ILE A 150 -0.21 43.36 -21.70
CA ILE A 150 -0.52 41.95 -21.98
C ILE A 150 -1.80 41.55 -21.23
N LEU A 151 -1.90 41.89 -19.95
CA LEU A 151 -3.10 41.59 -19.13
C LEU A 151 -4.38 42.20 -19.70
N ASN A 152 -4.28 43.33 -20.42
CA ASN A 152 -5.42 43.99 -21.07
C ASN A 152 -6.01 43.21 -22.26
N SER A 153 -5.26 42.30 -22.89
CA SER A 153 -5.65 41.73 -24.18
C SER A 153 -5.41 40.22 -24.35
N SER A 154 -4.96 39.53 -23.30
CA SER A 154 -4.54 38.13 -23.36
C SER A 154 -5.47 37.17 -22.59
N SER A 155 -5.28 35.87 -22.82
CA SER A 155 -5.95 34.75 -22.14
C SER A 155 -5.40 34.44 -20.74
N VAL A 156 -4.64 35.34 -20.11
CA VAL A 156 -3.92 35.06 -18.87
C VAL A 156 -4.91 34.79 -17.73
N THR A 157 -4.78 33.60 -17.13
CA THR A 157 -5.56 33.15 -15.98
C THR A 157 -4.78 33.25 -14.67
N GLU A 158 -3.44 33.24 -14.70
CA GLU A 158 -2.61 33.31 -13.51
C GLU A 158 -1.56 34.43 -13.59
N LEU A 159 -1.53 35.29 -12.57
CA LEU A 159 -0.48 36.30 -12.37
C LEU A 159 0.23 36.09 -11.05
N LYS A 160 1.55 35.87 -11.10
CA LYS A 160 2.41 35.74 -9.92
C LYS A 160 3.46 36.83 -9.87
N LEU A 161 3.47 37.60 -8.78
CA LEU A 161 4.44 38.63 -8.45
C LEU A 161 5.17 38.18 -7.18
N GLU A 162 6.41 37.74 -7.31
CA GLU A 162 7.28 37.29 -6.20
C GLU A 162 8.47 38.25 -6.00
N ALA A 163 8.35 39.50 -6.48
CA ALA A 163 9.41 40.50 -6.48
C ALA A 163 9.03 41.72 -5.64
N SER A 164 10.04 42.44 -5.15
CA SER A 164 9.85 43.79 -4.61
C SER A 164 9.50 44.75 -5.74
N VAL A 165 8.19 44.94 -5.96
CA VAL A 165 7.62 45.86 -6.96
C VAL A 165 7.23 47.21 -6.34
N SER A 166 7.43 48.30 -7.07
CA SER A 166 7.02 49.64 -6.63
C SER A 166 5.51 49.83 -6.74
N ALA A 167 4.95 50.82 -6.02
CA ALA A 167 3.54 51.19 -6.13
C ALA A 167 3.14 51.53 -7.57
N ARG A 168 4.05 52.13 -8.33
CA ARG A 168 3.82 52.51 -9.72
C ARG A 168 3.85 51.31 -10.68
N CYS A 169 4.65 50.28 -10.39
CA CYS A 169 4.53 48.99 -11.08
C CYS A 169 3.14 48.37 -10.86
N LEU A 170 2.64 48.35 -9.62
CA LEU A 170 1.28 47.85 -9.32
C LEU A 170 0.19 48.68 -10.00
N LEU A 171 0.31 50.00 -10.03
CA LEU A 171 -0.58 50.88 -10.80
C LEU A 171 -0.61 50.50 -12.29
N ASN A 172 0.55 50.26 -12.89
CA ASN A 172 0.65 49.87 -14.29
C ASN A 172 -0.05 48.53 -14.56
N LEU A 173 0.13 47.53 -13.70
CA LEU A 173 -0.58 46.25 -13.79
C LEU A 173 -2.09 46.42 -13.59
N ALA A 174 -2.51 47.16 -12.57
CA ALA A 174 -3.91 47.45 -12.27
C ALA A 174 -4.59 48.17 -13.45
N SER A 175 -3.91 49.12 -14.08
CA SER A 175 -4.43 49.85 -15.25
C SER A 175 -4.68 48.93 -16.45
N GLY A 176 -3.91 47.84 -16.57
CA GLY A 176 -4.11 46.81 -17.59
C GLY A 176 -5.39 46.00 -17.38
N LEU A 177 -5.82 45.82 -16.13
CA LEU A 177 -7.03 45.08 -15.77
C LEU A 177 -8.28 45.96 -15.68
N ARG A 178 -8.11 47.26 -15.39
CA ARG A 178 -9.22 48.18 -15.05
C ARG A 178 -10.27 48.28 -16.17
N GLY A 179 -11.54 48.13 -15.79
CA GLY A 179 -12.70 48.32 -16.68
C GLY A 179 -13.06 47.11 -17.55
N ARG A 180 -12.47 45.94 -17.29
CA ARG A 180 -12.65 44.70 -18.04
C ARG A 180 -13.52 43.70 -17.28
N SER A 181 -14.82 43.68 -17.59
CA SER A 181 -15.71 42.61 -17.11
C SER A 181 -15.40 41.24 -17.75
N ASP A 182 -14.58 41.22 -18.80
CA ASP A 182 -14.16 40.05 -19.58
C ASP A 182 -12.80 39.48 -19.17
N SER A 183 -12.12 40.06 -18.16
CA SER A 183 -10.84 39.57 -17.64
C SER A 183 -10.92 38.08 -17.29
N LYS A 184 -9.91 37.32 -17.73
CA LYS A 184 -9.79 35.86 -17.53
C LYS A 184 -8.98 35.48 -16.30
N LEU A 185 -8.56 36.46 -15.49
CA LEU A 185 -7.69 36.22 -14.35
C LEU A 185 -8.46 35.45 -13.26
N GLU A 186 -7.99 34.23 -12.99
CA GLU A 186 -8.52 33.30 -12.00
C GLU A 186 -7.62 33.21 -10.75
N SER A 187 -6.32 33.49 -10.89
CA SER A 187 -5.35 33.45 -9.79
C SER A 187 -4.46 34.69 -9.76
N LEU A 188 -4.35 35.30 -8.57
CA LEU A 188 -3.47 36.43 -8.31
C LEU A 188 -2.60 36.15 -7.08
N ASP A 189 -1.27 36.11 -7.28
CA ASP A 189 -0.27 35.90 -6.23
C ASP A 189 0.60 37.16 -6.13
N VAL A 190 0.52 37.89 -5.02
CA VAL A 190 1.26 39.13 -4.79
C VAL A 190 2.07 38.98 -3.50
N VAL A 191 3.29 38.46 -3.64
CA VAL A 191 4.20 38.11 -2.53
C VAL A 191 5.53 38.86 -2.65
N GLY A 192 6.11 39.26 -1.52
CA GLY A 192 7.43 39.89 -1.51
C GLY A 192 7.42 41.39 -1.83
N VAL A 193 6.24 42.02 -1.81
CA VAL A 193 6.11 43.46 -2.01
C VAL A 193 6.45 44.21 -0.73
N SER A 194 7.47 45.07 -0.75
CA SER A 194 7.73 46.01 0.34
C SER A 194 6.88 47.26 0.13
N LEU A 195 5.68 47.26 0.69
CA LEU A 195 4.76 48.40 0.61
C LEU A 195 5.12 49.44 1.66
N ARG A 196 6.16 50.23 1.37
CA ARG A 196 6.42 51.49 2.09
C ARG A 196 5.41 52.58 1.74
N ASP A 197 4.71 52.44 0.61
CA ASP A 197 3.74 53.40 0.09
C ASP A 197 2.30 52.85 0.22
N PRO A 198 1.44 53.49 1.04
CA PRO A 198 0.02 53.13 1.17
C PRO A 198 -0.76 53.11 -0.16
N SER A 199 -0.32 53.88 -1.16
CA SER A 199 -0.99 53.96 -2.47
C SER A 199 -0.99 52.62 -3.22
N ALA A 200 -0.02 51.76 -2.94
CA ALA A 200 0.09 50.47 -3.59
C ALA A 200 -1.03 49.49 -3.24
N VAL A 201 -1.54 49.54 -2.00
CA VAL A 201 -2.65 48.67 -1.57
C VAL A 201 -3.92 49.01 -2.34
N LYS A 202 -4.10 50.29 -2.68
CA LYS A 202 -5.19 50.72 -3.55
C LYS A 202 -5.10 50.07 -4.93
N TYR A 203 -3.90 49.94 -5.50
CA TYR A 203 -3.73 49.29 -6.79
C TYR A 203 -3.94 47.77 -6.71
N VAL A 204 -3.54 47.11 -5.62
CA VAL A 204 -3.88 45.70 -5.38
C VAL A 204 -5.40 45.51 -5.27
N ALA A 205 -6.09 46.39 -4.53
CA ALA A 205 -7.55 46.38 -4.46
C ALA A 205 -8.21 46.62 -5.82
N ASP A 206 -7.68 47.53 -6.63
CA ASP A 206 -8.13 47.76 -8.01
C ASP A 206 -7.96 46.51 -8.88
N MET A 207 -6.85 45.78 -8.74
CA MET A 207 -6.62 44.51 -9.46
C MET A 207 -7.64 43.44 -9.08
N ILE A 208 -7.93 43.29 -7.77
CA ILE A 208 -8.94 42.34 -7.27
C ILE A 208 -10.32 42.70 -7.84
N ASN A 209 -10.72 43.96 -7.73
CA ASN A 209 -12.03 44.42 -8.23
C ASN A 209 -12.17 44.32 -9.76
N SER A 210 -11.05 44.30 -10.48
CA SER A 210 -11.02 44.19 -11.94
C SER A 210 -10.94 42.75 -12.46
N ALA A 211 -10.98 41.75 -11.56
CA ALA A 211 -10.89 40.33 -11.89
C ALA A 211 -12.15 39.58 -11.41
N PRO A 212 -13.25 39.59 -12.19
CA PRO A 212 -14.52 38.99 -11.78
C PRO A 212 -14.50 37.46 -11.69
N LEU A 213 -13.52 36.80 -12.32
CA LEU A 213 -13.31 35.34 -12.29
C LEU A 213 -12.25 34.93 -11.26
N LEU A 214 -11.77 35.84 -10.42
CA LEU A 214 -10.69 35.57 -9.48
C LEU A 214 -11.12 34.54 -8.43
N GLU A 215 -10.63 33.30 -8.54
CA GLU A 215 -10.94 32.20 -7.63
C GLU A 215 -9.90 32.04 -6.53
N THR A 216 -8.64 32.40 -6.78
CA THR A 216 -7.52 32.25 -5.82
C THR A 216 -6.76 33.55 -5.66
N LEU A 217 -6.57 33.99 -4.41
CA LEU A 217 -5.78 35.16 -4.06
C LEU A 217 -4.74 34.81 -3.01
N ARG A 218 -3.48 35.19 -3.27
CA ARG A 218 -2.40 35.13 -2.28
C ARG A 218 -1.79 36.50 -2.11
N LEU A 219 -1.75 36.98 -0.86
CA LEU A 219 -1.13 38.25 -0.49
C LEU A 219 -0.01 37.97 0.52
N GLY A 220 1.20 38.42 0.22
CA GLY A 220 2.36 38.19 1.08
C GLY A 220 3.41 39.30 1.05
N GLY A 221 4.18 39.46 2.13
CA GLY A 221 5.35 40.35 2.13
C GLY A 221 5.65 41.02 3.47
N TYR A 222 6.60 41.98 3.45
CA TYR A 222 6.91 42.84 4.59
C TYR A 222 6.00 44.08 4.54
N TRP A 223 4.73 43.89 4.88
CA TRP A 223 3.76 44.97 5.04
C TRP A 223 4.03 45.65 6.38
N LEU A 224 4.45 46.92 6.38
CA LEU A 224 4.40 47.75 7.58
C LEU A 224 2.96 47.78 8.12
N ASP A 225 2.77 48.07 9.42
CA ASP A 225 1.43 48.18 10.00
C ASP A 225 0.58 49.15 9.15
N MET A 226 -0.35 48.60 8.38
CA MET A 226 -1.20 49.37 7.49
C MET A 226 -2.10 50.30 8.29
N GLU A 227 -2.25 51.53 7.81
CA GLU A 227 -3.24 52.46 8.32
C GLU A 227 -4.66 51.90 8.16
N TYR A 228 -5.56 52.33 9.04
CA TYR A 228 -6.93 51.82 9.10
C TYR A 228 -7.71 52.02 7.78
N GLU A 229 -7.47 53.13 7.10
CA GLU A 229 -8.07 53.44 5.80
C GLU A 229 -7.66 52.42 4.74
N THR A 230 -6.37 52.09 4.69
CA THR A 230 -5.78 51.14 3.74
C THR A 230 -6.32 49.71 3.94
N VAL A 231 -6.47 49.27 5.19
CA VAL A 231 -7.17 48.01 5.53
C VAL A 231 -8.63 48.06 5.08
N GLY A 232 -9.28 49.21 5.19
CA GLY A 232 -10.64 49.44 4.71
C GLY A 232 -10.80 49.25 3.20
N ILE A 233 -9.88 49.79 2.40
CA ILE A 233 -9.91 49.64 0.94
C ILE A 233 -9.76 48.17 0.54
N LEU A 234 -8.79 47.46 1.11
CA LEU A 234 -8.53 46.07 0.75
C LEU A 234 -9.64 45.13 1.23
N SER A 235 -10.17 45.32 2.44
CA SER A 235 -11.32 44.54 2.94
C SER A 235 -12.55 44.72 2.05
N GLN A 236 -12.83 45.94 1.58
CA GLN A 236 -13.94 46.19 0.66
C GLN A 236 -13.76 45.45 -0.68
N ALA A 237 -12.55 45.41 -1.22
CA ALA A 237 -12.26 44.66 -2.44
C ALA A 237 -12.44 43.15 -2.24
N LEU A 238 -12.01 42.62 -1.09
CA LEU A 238 -12.27 41.22 -0.74
C LEU A 238 -13.77 40.94 -0.64
N ILE A 239 -14.55 41.78 0.05
CA ILE A 239 -16.01 41.66 0.18
C ILE A 239 -16.70 41.62 -1.19
N GLN A 240 -16.27 42.45 -2.13
CA GLN A 240 -16.87 42.57 -3.46
C GLN A 240 -16.49 41.43 -4.41
N SER A 241 -15.46 40.64 -4.08
CA SER A 241 -15.02 39.53 -4.93
C SER A 241 -15.91 38.29 -4.71
N LEU A 242 -16.88 38.08 -5.61
CA LEU A 242 -17.87 37.01 -5.48
C LEU A 242 -17.39 35.63 -5.97
N ALA A 243 -16.31 35.57 -6.75
CA ALA A 243 -15.75 34.33 -7.28
C ALA A 243 -14.63 33.75 -6.40
N LEU A 244 -14.12 34.53 -5.44
CA LEU A 244 -12.93 34.17 -4.66
C LEU A 244 -13.24 33.04 -3.69
N LYS A 245 -12.66 31.86 -3.93
CA LYS A 245 -12.85 30.63 -3.14
C LYS A 245 -11.71 30.39 -2.16
N GLU A 246 -10.47 30.72 -2.55
CA GLU A 246 -9.28 30.47 -1.75
C GLU A 246 -8.51 31.77 -1.50
N PHE A 247 -8.27 32.07 -0.22
CA PHE A 247 -7.50 33.23 0.20
C PHE A 247 -6.30 32.81 1.06
N THR A 248 -5.10 33.19 0.63
CA THR A 248 -3.85 32.98 1.36
C THR A 248 -3.26 34.30 1.79
N LEU A 249 -2.94 34.42 3.08
CA LEU A 249 -2.34 35.61 3.67
C LEU A 249 -1.01 35.25 4.36
N GLU A 250 0.06 35.92 3.95
CA GLU A 250 1.41 35.75 4.48
C GLU A 250 1.94 37.08 5.03
N GLY A 251 2.13 37.20 6.34
CA GLY A 251 2.65 38.47 6.88
C GLY A 251 2.79 38.54 8.39
N ARG A 252 3.84 39.26 8.83
CA ARG A 252 4.13 39.54 10.24
C ARG A 252 3.64 40.95 10.60
N GLY A 253 2.38 41.09 10.99
CA GLY A 253 1.82 42.40 11.38
C GLY A 253 0.38 42.34 11.88
N LYS A 254 -0.03 43.31 12.71
CA LYS A 254 -1.37 43.34 13.35
C LYS A 254 -2.50 43.67 12.36
N TRP A 255 -2.16 44.19 11.18
CA TRP A 255 -3.11 44.52 10.13
C TRP A 255 -3.84 43.29 9.57
N ALA A 256 -3.22 42.11 9.60
CA ALA A 256 -3.79 40.87 9.05
C ALA A 256 -5.12 40.52 9.75
N GLY A 257 -5.14 40.57 11.08
CA GLY A 257 -6.36 40.33 11.85
C GLY A 257 -7.46 41.34 11.56
N ARG A 258 -7.12 42.63 11.46
CA ARG A 258 -8.09 43.69 11.13
C ARG A 258 -8.69 43.51 9.73
N LEU A 259 -7.87 43.14 8.76
CA LEU A 259 -8.31 42.85 7.39
C LEU A 259 -9.31 41.68 7.39
N LEU A 260 -8.94 40.58 8.05
CA LEU A 260 -9.76 39.37 8.08
C LEU A 260 -11.08 39.60 8.82
N LEU A 261 -11.08 40.25 9.99
CA LEU A 261 -12.34 40.60 10.69
C LEU A 261 -13.25 41.45 9.81
N LYS A 262 -12.71 42.51 9.19
CA LYS A 262 -13.51 43.41 8.38
C LYS A 262 -14.04 42.74 7.11
N ALA A 263 -13.22 41.92 6.45
CA ALA A 263 -13.60 41.26 5.20
C ALA A 263 -14.49 40.02 5.41
N LEU A 264 -14.35 39.32 6.54
CA LEU A 264 -14.90 37.97 6.71
C LEU A 264 -15.83 37.80 7.91
N ALA A 265 -15.82 38.68 8.92
CA ALA A 265 -16.66 38.52 10.12
C ALA A 265 -17.91 39.43 10.16
N GLY A 266 -17.96 40.51 9.38
CA GLY A 266 -19.08 41.45 9.37
C GLY A 266 -20.37 40.95 8.69
N ASP A 267 -21.42 41.78 8.68
CA ASP A 267 -22.68 41.51 7.99
C ASP A 267 -22.49 41.46 6.46
N ASP A 268 -21.68 42.38 5.95
CA ASP A 268 -21.25 42.47 4.55
C ASP A 268 -20.04 41.58 4.24
N ARG A 269 -19.77 40.55 5.04
CA ARG A 269 -18.62 39.65 4.82
C ARG A 269 -18.62 39.00 3.44
N ASN A 270 -17.43 38.67 2.96
CA ASN A 270 -17.28 37.76 1.83
C ASN A 270 -17.80 36.36 2.20
N ARG A 271 -18.72 35.84 1.38
CA ARG A 271 -19.34 34.51 1.53
C ARG A 271 -18.88 33.48 0.49
N SER A 272 -18.01 33.88 -0.44
CA SER A 272 -17.47 33.00 -1.47
C SER A 272 -16.20 32.28 -1.02
N ILE A 273 -15.45 32.85 -0.08
CA ILE A 273 -14.20 32.26 0.42
C ILE A 273 -14.53 31.04 1.27
N GLU A 274 -14.11 29.87 0.79
CA GLU A 274 -14.28 28.59 1.45
C GLU A 274 -12.99 28.09 2.11
N ARG A 275 -11.83 28.54 1.62
CA ARG A 275 -10.50 28.14 2.10
C ARG A 275 -9.67 29.34 2.52
N LEU A 276 -9.19 29.34 3.76
CA LEU A 276 -8.32 30.39 4.30
C LEU A 276 -6.98 29.79 4.74
N ARG A 277 -5.87 30.31 4.21
CA ARG A 277 -4.52 29.91 4.64
C ARG A 277 -3.78 31.10 5.23
N LEU A 278 -3.29 30.96 6.46
CA LEU A 278 -2.54 31.99 7.18
C LEU A 278 -1.11 31.51 7.43
N LEU A 279 -0.12 32.23 6.91
CA LEU A 279 1.31 31.91 7.06
C LEU A 279 2.02 33.03 7.82
N TYR A 280 2.72 32.68 8.91
CA TYR A 280 3.51 33.61 9.73
C TYR A 280 2.72 34.79 10.33
N VAL A 281 1.40 34.65 10.53
CA VAL A 281 0.58 35.71 11.10
C VAL A 281 0.76 35.76 12.62
N GLU A 282 1.07 36.95 13.15
CA GLU A 282 1.26 37.19 14.58
C GLU A 282 -0.02 37.79 15.20
N GLY A 283 -0.22 37.57 16.50
CA GLY A 283 -1.34 38.17 17.25
C GLY A 283 -2.72 37.62 16.87
N LEU A 284 -2.80 36.32 16.59
CA LEU A 284 -3.94 35.61 16.03
C LEU A 284 -5.12 35.35 17.02
N GLY A 285 -4.90 35.51 18.33
CA GLY A 285 -5.80 35.02 19.37
C GLY A 285 -7.24 35.51 19.30
N ASP A 286 -7.50 36.77 19.64
CA ASP A 286 -8.87 37.25 19.92
C ASP A 286 -9.78 37.23 18.69
N TRP A 287 -9.23 37.46 17.50
CA TRP A 287 -10.03 37.67 16.29
C TRP A 287 -10.25 36.40 15.45
N LEU A 288 -9.41 35.36 15.57
CA LEU A 288 -9.67 34.07 14.91
C LEU A 288 -10.95 33.42 15.43
N ARG A 289 -11.20 33.55 16.74
CA ARG A 289 -12.43 33.07 17.37
C ARG A 289 -13.66 33.72 16.75
N GLU A 290 -13.67 35.06 16.66
CA GLU A 290 -14.76 35.80 16.03
C GLU A 290 -14.92 35.40 14.55
N LEU A 291 -13.81 35.22 13.84
CA LEU A 291 -13.82 34.82 12.44
C LEU A 291 -14.48 33.44 12.22
N LEU A 292 -14.08 32.44 13.00
CA LEU A 292 -14.61 31.07 12.90
C LEU A 292 -16.10 31.00 13.29
N ILE A 293 -16.53 31.82 14.26
CA ILE A 293 -17.93 31.88 14.69
C ILE A 293 -18.79 32.62 13.65
N SER A 294 -18.27 33.69 13.06
CA SER A 294 -19.08 34.63 12.26
C SER A 294 -19.14 34.27 10.77
N ASN A 295 -18.19 33.50 10.24
CA ASN A 295 -18.17 33.13 8.82
C ASN A 295 -18.53 31.65 8.58
N PRO A 296 -19.80 31.35 8.26
CA PRO A 296 -20.24 29.99 7.95
C PRO A 296 -19.77 29.48 6.59
N SER A 297 -19.04 30.27 5.81
CA SER A 297 -18.60 29.86 4.45
C SER A 297 -17.25 29.14 4.49
N LEU A 298 -16.47 29.31 5.57
CA LEU A 298 -15.14 28.73 5.72
C LEU A 298 -15.25 27.22 6.02
N LYS A 299 -14.88 26.40 5.03
CA LYS A 299 -14.85 24.93 5.12
C LYS A 299 -13.47 24.42 5.55
N GLU A 300 -12.41 25.08 5.09
CA GLU A 300 -11.02 24.71 5.40
C GLU A 300 -10.23 25.91 5.90
N VAL A 301 -9.57 25.77 7.05
CA VAL A 301 -8.69 26.80 7.61
C VAL A 301 -7.32 26.19 7.89
N GLU A 302 -6.28 26.77 7.30
CA GLU A 302 -4.90 26.34 7.48
C GLU A 302 -4.10 27.43 8.17
N LEU A 303 -3.54 27.11 9.33
CA LEU A 303 -2.76 28.00 10.18
C LEU A 303 -1.32 27.49 10.25
N GLN A 304 -0.37 28.15 9.58
CA GLN A 304 1.02 27.70 9.53
C GLN A 304 1.97 28.56 10.37
N ARG A 305 2.83 27.86 11.12
CA ARG A 305 3.89 28.42 11.98
C ARG A 305 3.34 29.36 13.03
N LEU A 306 2.29 28.91 13.73
CA LEU A 306 1.66 29.66 14.81
C LEU A 306 2.61 29.92 15.98
N VAL A 307 2.52 31.13 16.53
CA VAL A 307 3.07 31.52 17.83
C VAL A 307 1.90 32.13 18.62
N MET A 308 1.51 31.49 19.71
CA MET A 308 0.36 31.90 20.54
C MET A 308 0.56 31.50 21.99
N GLU A 309 0.08 32.33 22.90
CA GLU A 309 0.01 32.02 24.33
C GLU A 309 -1.04 30.92 24.62
N PRO A 310 -0.89 30.15 25.71
CA PRO A 310 -1.81 29.05 26.04
C PRO A 310 -3.28 29.49 26.14
N GLU A 311 -3.57 30.68 26.66
CA GLU A 311 -4.93 31.23 26.75
C GLU A 311 -5.54 31.49 25.37
N GLN A 312 -4.75 32.01 24.44
CA GLN A 312 -5.20 32.25 23.07
C GLN A 312 -5.46 30.93 22.33
N ALA A 313 -4.60 29.93 22.57
CA ALA A 313 -4.75 28.60 22.02
C ALA A 313 -6.01 27.90 22.57
N HIS A 314 -6.30 28.09 23.86
CA HIS A 314 -7.52 27.61 24.49
C HIS A 314 -8.78 28.22 23.84
N GLN A 315 -8.82 29.54 23.68
CA GLN A 315 -9.96 30.22 23.05
C GLN A 315 -10.17 29.79 21.59
N LEU A 316 -9.07 29.59 20.86
CA LEU A 316 -9.13 29.04 19.51
C LEU A 316 -9.74 27.65 19.51
N GLY A 317 -9.33 26.77 20.43
CA GLY A 317 -9.91 25.43 20.50
C GLY A 317 -11.39 25.43 20.86
N GLU A 318 -11.86 26.31 21.75
CA GLU A 318 -13.29 26.49 21.97
C GLU A 318 -14.03 26.92 20.70
N ALA A 319 -13.46 27.84 19.92
CA ALA A 319 -14.04 28.27 18.65
C ALA A 319 -14.10 27.12 17.64
N ILE A 320 -13.08 26.25 17.60
CA ILE A 320 -13.05 25.05 16.75
C ILE A 320 -14.13 24.06 17.17
N ARG A 321 -14.26 23.81 18.48
CA ARG A 321 -15.28 22.91 19.05
C ARG A 321 -16.70 23.33 18.67
N ASP A 322 -16.94 24.64 18.74
CA ASP A 322 -18.27 25.23 18.51
C ASP A 322 -18.55 25.49 17.01
N ASN A 323 -17.53 25.38 16.14
CA ASN A 323 -17.68 25.53 14.70
C ASN A 323 -18.24 24.25 14.08
N ALA A 324 -19.53 24.27 13.74
CA ALA A 324 -20.22 23.14 13.13
C ALA A 324 -20.02 22.99 11.61
N ILE A 325 -19.29 23.92 10.96
CA ILE A 325 -19.26 24.01 9.49
C ILE A 325 -17.89 23.68 8.91
N ALA A 326 -16.81 24.11 9.56
CA ALA A 326 -15.46 23.80 9.11
C ALA A 326 -15.22 22.29 9.17
N THR A 327 -14.92 21.67 8.02
CA THR A 327 -14.69 20.22 7.92
C THR A 327 -13.24 19.84 8.25
N THR A 328 -12.32 20.80 8.08
CA THR A 328 -10.89 20.61 8.35
C THR A 328 -10.27 21.91 8.85
N ILE A 329 -9.61 21.84 10.00
CA ILE A 329 -8.78 22.93 10.51
C ILE A 329 -7.37 22.39 10.73
N LEU A 330 -6.45 22.80 9.86
CA LEU A 330 -5.06 22.38 9.90
C LEU A 330 -4.22 23.40 10.66
N VAL A 331 -3.52 22.95 11.69
CA VAL A 331 -2.67 23.79 12.52
C VAL A 331 -1.25 23.25 12.50
N SER A 332 -0.34 24.01 11.89
CA SER A 332 1.10 23.73 11.86
C SER A 332 1.86 24.63 12.81
N PHE A 333 2.64 23.98 13.65
CA PHE A 333 3.37 24.54 14.76
C PHE A 333 4.87 24.64 14.37
N GLY A 334 5.45 25.86 14.39
CA GLY A 334 6.83 26.16 13.96
C GLY A 334 7.92 26.10 15.03
N SER A 335 9.16 25.85 14.62
CA SER A 335 10.29 25.31 15.39
C SER A 335 10.97 26.14 16.51
N LYS A 336 10.22 26.77 17.42
CA LYS A 336 10.74 27.37 18.67
C LYS A 336 9.81 27.02 19.83
N PHE A 337 9.69 25.73 20.19
CA PHE A 337 8.60 25.22 21.04
C PHE A 337 8.87 25.13 22.53
N ASP A 338 10.11 25.25 22.98
CA ASP A 338 10.41 25.10 24.42
C ASP A 338 9.56 26.04 25.31
N GLU A 339 9.06 27.17 24.78
CA GLU A 339 8.21 28.13 25.50
C GLU A 339 6.68 28.03 25.23
N TYR A 340 6.21 27.23 24.25
CA TYR A 340 4.80 27.27 23.79
C TYR A 340 4.12 25.90 23.62
N TRP A 341 4.69 24.83 24.19
CA TRP A 341 4.04 23.51 24.16
C TRP A 341 2.66 23.50 24.85
N GLU A 342 2.52 24.25 25.95
CA GLU A 342 1.26 24.39 26.66
C GLU A 342 0.13 24.88 25.74
N SER A 343 0.46 25.66 24.71
CA SER A 343 -0.49 26.12 23.68
C SER A 343 -1.01 25.00 22.79
N VAL A 344 -0.15 24.06 22.37
CA VAL A 344 -0.57 22.90 21.54
C VAL A 344 -1.55 22.03 22.32
N GLU A 345 -1.22 21.75 23.59
CA GLU A 345 -2.05 20.95 24.47
C GLU A 345 -3.36 21.67 24.85
N ALA A 346 -3.31 22.97 25.14
CA ALA A 346 -4.48 23.80 25.43
C ALA A 346 -5.46 23.85 24.26
N LEU A 347 -4.96 24.03 23.03
CA LEU A 347 -5.74 23.99 21.79
C LEU A 347 -6.43 22.63 21.63
N ALA A 348 -5.67 21.54 21.73
CA ALA A 348 -6.16 20.18 21.57
C ALA A 348 -7.28 19.84 22.57
N ARG A 349 -7.10 20.22 23.84
CA ARG A 349 -8.07 19.95 24.91
C ARG A 349 -9.35 20.75 24.75
N SER A 350 -9.24 22.06 24.56
CA SER A 350 -10.39 22.95 24.43
C SER A 350 -11.24 22.65 23.19
N ALA A 351 -10.61 22.16 22.12
CA ALA A 351 -11.29 21.70 20.90
C ALA A 351 -12.04 20.37 21.04
N SER A 352 -11.88 19.63 22.15
CA SER A 352 -12.49 18.30 22.29
C SER A 352 -14.00 18.41 22.49
N SER A 353 -14.75 17.56 21.80
CA SER A 353 -16.22 17.46 21.88
C SER A 353 -16.62 16.00 22.06
N GLU A 354 -17.72 15.76 22.78
CA GLU A 354 -18.38 14.45 22.84
C GLU A 354 -19.45 14.30 21.75
N VAL A 355 -19.84 15.40 21.09
CA VAL A 355 -20.99 15.45 20.17
C VAL A 355 -20.56 15.65 18.72
N ASN A 356 -19.51 16.43 18.47
CA ASN A 356 -19.05 16.78 17.13
C ASN A 356 -17.91 15.88 16.66
N ASP A 357 -17.89 15.56 15.36
CA ASP A 357 -16.76 14.86 14.75
C ASP A 357 -15.47 15.69 14.84
N PRO A 358 -14.30 15.05 15.01
CA PRO A 358 -13.03 15.77 15.06
C PRO A 358 -12.69 16.38 13.70
N THR A 359 -12.41 17.68 13.68
CA THR A 359 -12.04 18.45 12.48
C THR A 359 -10.59 18.96 12.55
N LEU A 360 -9.96 18.90 13.72
CA LEU A 360 -8.62 19.43 13.97
C LEU A 360 -7.53 18.49 13.46
N GLU A 361 -6.65 19.02 12.64
CA GLU A 361 -5.43 18.37 12.15
C GLU A 361 -4.21 19.14 12.66
N ILE A 362 -3.27 18.47 13.32
CA ILE A 362 -2.09 19.12 13.91
C ILE A 362 -0.80 18.60 13.27
N ILE A 363 0.08 19.52 12.87
CA ILE A 363 1.44 19.22 12.44
C ILE A 363 2.42 19.90 13.40
N VAL A 364 3.21 19.10 14.12
CA VAL A 364 4.23 19.59 15.05
C VAL A 364 5.61 19.40 14.43
N HIS A 365 6.35 20.50 14.26
CA HIS A 365 7.75 20.47 13.83
C HIS A 365 8.65 20.55 15.06
N VAL A 366 9.32 19.44 15.39
CA VAL A 366 10.18 19.31 16.57
C VAL A 366 11.66 19.40 16.20
N ARG A 367 12.43 20.11 17.03
CA ARG A 367 13.89 20.29 16.92
C ARG A 367 14.65 19.90 18.18
N SER A 368 14.04 20.03 19.36
CA SER A 368 14.65 19.65 20.63
C SER A 368 14.11 18.30 21.14
N GLU A 369 14.89 17.63 21.99
CA GLU A 369 14.46 16.39 22.63
C GLU A 369 13.25 16.59 23.55
N GLY A 370 13.21 17.71 24.28
CA GLY A 370 12.07 18.09 25.12
C GLY A 370 10.78 18.22 24.29
N GLU A 371 10.87 18.85 23.12
CA GLU A 371 9.73 19.00 22.20
C GLU A 371 9.23 17.65 21.66
N VAL A 372 10.15 16.71 21.37
CA VAL A 372 9.78 15.34 20.97
C VAL A 372 9.04 14.63 22.10
N MET A 373 9.57 14.72 23.32
CA MET A 373 8.96 14.10 24.51
C MET A 373 7.54 14.61 24.78
N LEU A 374 7.36 15.93 24.71
CA LEU A 374 6.06 16.56 24.89
C LEU A 374 5.09 16.13 23.77
N SER A 375 5.54 16.06 22.52
CA SER A 375 4.76 15.59 21.38
C SER A 375 4.29 14.14 21.52
N LEU A 376 5.15 13.26 22.03
CA LEU A 376 4.82 11.86 22.28
C LEU A 376 3.85 11.69 23.46
N ASN A 377 3.94 12.53 24.49
CA ASN A 377 2.97 12.55 25.58
C ASN A 377 1.57 12.92 25.09
N LEU A 378 1.45 13.93 24.21
CA LEU A 378 0.19 14.27 23.55
C LEU A 378 -0.34 13.12 22.71
N LEU A 379 0.51 12.49 21.90
CA LEU A 379 0.13 11.30 21.14
C LEU A 379 -0.43 10.21 22.06
N GLY A 380 0.22 9.94 23.19
CA GLY A 380 -0.27 9.00 24.19
C GLY A 380 -1.67 9.33 24.69
N ARG A 381 -1.93 10.59 25.03
CA ARG A 381 -3.25 11.05 25.48
C ARG A 381 -4.32 10.90 24.40
N VAL A 382 -4.00 11.28 23.16
CA VAL A 382 -4.90 11.14 22.01
C VAL A 382 -5.22 9.66 21.75
N LEU A 383 -4.22 8.77 21.77
CA LEU A 383 -4.41 7.33 21.60
C LEU A 383 -5.18 6.66 22.74
N ARG A 384 -5.11 7.22 23.96
CA ARG A 384 -5.94 6.79 25.11
C ARG A 384 -7.36 7.36 25.08
N GLY A 385 -7.65 8.27 24.14
CA GLY A 385 -8.96 8.93 24.05
C GLY A 385 -9.19 10.00 25.11
N GLU A 386 -8.14 10.49 25.77
CA GLU A 386 -8.22 11.65 26.68
C GLU A 386 -8.44 12.97 25.91
N ILE A 387 -8.11 12.98 24.62
CA ILE A 387 -8.30 14.10 23.71
C ILE A 387 -9.03 13.58 22.48
N THR A 388 -10.21 14.12 22.19
CA THR A 388 -11.13 13.67 21.13
C THR A 388 -11.32 14.71 20.03
N SER A 389 -10.54 15.78 20.02
CA SER A 389 -10.60 16.83 18.98
C SER A 389 -9.89 16.47 17.68
N MET A 390 -8.90 15.57 17.74
CA MET A 390 -7.94 15.37 16.66
C MET A 390 -8.34 14.31 15.66
N LYS A 391 -8.42 14.71 14.40
CA LYS A 391 -8.58 13.82 13.25
C LYS A 391 -7.24 13.33 12.72
N SER A 392 -6.23 14.19 12.75
CA SER A 392 -4.88 13.93 12.24
C SER A 392 -3.82 14.53 13.15
N LEU A 393 -2.74 13.79 13.40
CA LEU A 393 -1.57 14.27 14.14
C LEU A 393 -0.30 13.85 13.40
N SER A 394 0.56 14.81 13.07
CA SER A 394 1.87 14.55 12.46
C SER A 394 2.99 15.16 13.29
N ILE A 395 3.99 14.35 13.65
CA ILE A 395 5.19 14.75 14.37
C ILE A 395 6.37 14.62 13.40
N LEU A 396 7.05 15.75 13.13
CA LEU A 396 8.16 15.83 12.19
C LEU A 396 9.44 16.26 12.91
N HIS A 397 10.45 15.38 12.93
CA HIS A 397 11.74 15.64 13.58
C HIS A 397 12.85 15.97 12.57
N TYR A 398 13.76 16.90 12.93
CA TYR A 398 14.80 17.41 12.02
C TYR A 398 16.25 17.24 12.51
N GLN A 399 16.50 16.63 13.68
CA GLN A 399 17.86 16.44 14.22
C GLN A 399 18.21 14.96 14.46
N ASP A 400 19.51 14.68 14.61
CA ASP A 400 20.06 13.32 14.60
C ASP A 400 20.34 12.71 15.99
N ARG A 401 20.13 13.41 17.11
CA ARG A 401 20.46 12.85 18.44
C ARG A 401 19.55 13.28 19.59
N PRO A 402 18.77 12.34 20.11
CA PRO A 402 18.13 12.40 21.42
C PRO A 402 18.73 11.36 22.39
N GLU A 403 18.92 11.72 23.66
CA GLU A 403 19.37 10.83 24.73
C GLU A 403 18.18 10.42 25.63
N SER A 404 17.62 9.24 25.35
CA SER A 404 16.61 8.52 26.16
C SER A 404 15.17 9.05 26.13
N ILE A 405 14.21 8.13 26.16
CA ILE A 405 12.77 8.42 26.10
C ILE A 405 12.01 7.60 27.15
N LEU A 406 11.00 8.22 27.76
CA LEU A 406 10.00 7.57 28.60
C LEU A 406 8.82 7.04 27.76
N SER A 407 8.29 5.92 28.24
CA SER A 407 7.22 5.12 27.64
C SER A 407 5.92 5.91 27.39
N ILE A 408 5.21 5.60 26.29
CA ILE A 408 3.79 5.98 26.12
C ILE A 408 3.00 5.13 27.13
N ASN A 409 2.85 5.62 28.36
CA ASN A 409 2.17 4.87 29.42
C ASN A 409 0.67 4.71 29.13
N GLY A 410 0.18 3.48 29.04
CA GLY A 410 -1.24 3.15 29.14
C GLY A 410 -1.82 2.38 27.95
N LYS A 411 -2.90 1.63 28.20
CA LYS A 411 -3.66 0.93 27.15
C LYS A 411 -4.47 1.96 26.37
N ALA A 412 -4.42 1.91 25.03
CA ALA A 412 -5.32 2.71 24.21
C ALA A 412 -6.78 2.43 24.58
N GLY A 413 -7.57 3.50 24.66
CA GLY A 413 -9.00 3.42 24.90
C GLY A 413 -9.75 3.15 23.61
N GLU A 414 -10.87 2.42 23.69
CA GLU A 414 -11.84 2.27 22.59
C GLU A 414 -12.40 3.62 22.09
N THR A 415 -12.13 4.70 22.82
CA THR A 415 -12.60 6.08 22.62
C THR A 415 -11.68 6.97 21.78
N CYS A 416 -10.52 6.48 21.34
CA CYS A 416 -9.65 7.26 20.46
C CYS A 416 -10.36 7.57 19.13
N VAL A 417 -10.30 8.81 18.66
CA VAL A 417 -10.94 9.24 17.39
C VAL A 417 -9.94 9.54 16.26
N LEU A 418 -8.63 9.45 16.55
CA LEU A 418 -7.56 9.79 15.61
C LEU A 418 -7.61 8.88 14.37
N LYS A 419 -7.77 9.48 13.18
CA LYS A 419 -7.85 8.74 11.91
C LYS A 419 -6.48 8.60 11.24
N ARG A 420 -5.62 9.62 11.37
CA ARG A 420 -4.30 9.69 10.70
C ARG A 420 -3.19 10.02 11.70
N LEU A 421 -2.09 9.29 11.63
CA LEU A 421 -0.90 9.51 12.46
C LEU A 421 0.33 9.55 11.58
N GLY A 422 1.12 10.62 11.65
CA GLY A 422 2.41 10.75 11.00
C GLY A 422 3.56 10.81 12.01
N LEU A 423 4.51 9.89 11.89
CA LEU A 423 5.74 9.85 12.66
C LEU A 423 6.92 9.87 11.68
N ILE A 424 7.33 11.08 11.31
CA ILE A 424 8.16 11.33 10.13
C ILE A 424 9.54 11.81 10.57
N ARG A 425 10.60 11.20 10.01
CA ARG A 425 12.00 11.55 10.28
C ARG A 425 12.43 11.39 11.74
N LEU A 426 11.83 10.44 12.47
CA LEU A 426 12.29 10.11 13.82
C LEU A 426 13.66 9.43 13.76
N SER A 427 14.55 9.77 14.71
CA SER A 427 15.84 9.10 14.85
C SER A 427 15.67 7.67 15.36
N GLU A 428 16.69 6.84 15.17
CA GLU A 428 16.70 5.43 15.61
C GLU A 428 16.41 5.29 17.12
N ASP A 429 17.04 6.13 17.96
CA ASP A 429 16.90 6.05 19.42
C ASP A 429 15.48 6.41 19.88
N VAL A 430 14.88 7.46 19.31
CA VAL A 430 13.48 7.84 19.59
C VAL A 430 12.55 6.71 19.18
N TRP A 431 12.73 6.24 17.96
CA TRP A 431 11.87 5.22 17.39
C TRP A 431 11.89 3.95 18.24
N LYS A 432 13.07 3.45 18.61
CA LYS A 432 13.21 2.25 19.46
C LYS A 432 12.57 2.41 20.83
N GLY A 433 12.66 3.59 21.44
CA GLY A 433 12.03 3.87 22.74
C GLY A 433 10.50 3.88 22.68
N VAL A 434 9.93 4.40 21.59
CA VAL A 434 8.46 4.60 21.44
C VAL A 434 7.75 3.40 20.81
N TRP A 435 8.44 2.67 19.94
CA TRP A 435 7.86 1.66 19.07
C TRP A 435 7.00 0.63 19.80
N LYS A 436 7.51 0.05 20.88
CA LYS A 436 6.81 -0.99 21.63
C LYS A 436 5.50 -0.48 22.25
N ASP A 437 5.50 0.74 22.75
CA ASP A 437 4.30 1.31 23.38
C ASP A 437 3.28 1.76 22.35
N LEU A 438 3.76 2.32 21.23
CA LEU A 438 2.91 2.63 20.09
C LEU A 438 2.20 1.37 19.60
N LEU A 439 2.92 0.26 19.43
CA LEU A 439 2.30 -1.02 19.05
C LEU A 439 1.26 -1.48 20.05
N LEU A 440 1.56 -1.42 21.35
CA LEU A 440 0.61 -1.77 22.41
C LEU A 440 -0.66 -0.92 22.33
N CYS A 441 -0.53 0.39 22.07
CA CYS A 441 -1.66 1.28 21.85
C CYS A 441 -2.44 0.90 20.60
N LEU A 442 -1.75 0.66 19.48
CA LEU A 442 -2.40 0.34 18.21
C LEU A 442 -3.09 -1.03 18.22
N ARG A 443 -2.69 -2.00 19.04
CA ARG A 443 -3.37 -3.32 19.10
C ARG A 443 -4.86 -3.23 19.41
N GLY A 444 -5.25 -2.29 20.29
CA GLY A 444 -6.64 -2.06 20.69
C GLY A 444 -7.29 -0.84 20.02
N ASN A 445 -6.58 -0.17 19.10
CA ASN A 445 -7.09 1.02 18.44
C ASN A 445 -7.94 0.66 17.21
N PHE A 446 -9.17 1.18 17.19
CA PHE A 446 -10.13 0.93 16.11
C PHE A 446 -10.39 2.14 15.20
N SER A 447 -9.81 3.30 15.51
CA SER A 447 -10.03 4.55 14.80
C SER A 447 -8.96 4.89 13.78
N LEU A 448 -7.70 4.54 14.07
CA LEU A 448 -6.56 4.85 13.22
C LEU A 448 -6.60 4.00 11.97
N THR A 449 -6.68 4.68 10.83
CA THR A 449 -6.78 4.06 9.50
C THR A 449 -5.53 4.31 8.68
N HIS A 450 -4.80 5.39 8.94
CA HIS A 450 -3.60 5.76 8.18
C HIS A 450 -2.42 6.02 9.12
N LEU A 451 -1.29 5.38 8.82
CA LEU A 451 -0.03 5.56 9.54
C LEU A 451 1.09 5.95 8.57
N ASP A 452 1.69 7.11 8.75
CA ASP A 452 2.81 7.59 7.94
C ASP A 452 4.12 7.45 8.74
N LEU A 453 5.00 6.55 8.26
CA LEU A 453 6.35 6.29 8.78
C LEU A 453 7.41 6.69 7.75
N SER A 454 7.07 7.55 6.79
CA SER A 454 7.98 7.93 5.71
C SER A 454 9.21 8.65 6.24
N ASN A 455 10.36 8.37 5.62
CA ASN A 455 11.67 8.91 6.02
C ASN A 455 12.08 8.59 7.48
N THR A 456 11.46 7.60 8.13
CA THR A 456 11.84 7.15 9.48
C THR A 456 12.79 5.95 9.41
N TRP A 457 13.67 5.82 10.40
CA TRP A 457 14.56 4.67 10.51
C TRP A 457 13.78 3.42 10.93
N LEU A 458 13.88 2.35 10.14
CA LEU A 458 13.14 1.11 10.35
C LEU A 458 14.06 -0.10 10.08
N ASP A 459 14.05 -1.08 10.99
CA ASP A 459 14.87 -2.30 10.95
C ASP A 459 14.03 -3.57 10.73
N GLU A 460 14.65 -4.74 10.87
CA GLU A 460 13.96 -6.03 10.73
C GLU A 460 13.08 -6.40 11.93
N GLU A 461 13.45 -5.98 13.14
CA GLU A 461 12.67 -6.25 14.35
C GLU A 461 11.35 -5.48 14.30
N THR A 462 11.43 -4.19 14.00
CA THR A 462 10.27 -3.31 13.79
C THR A 462 9.41 -3.80 12.64
N PHE A 463 9.98 -4.35 11.56
CA PHE A 463 9.18 -4.93 10.48
C PHE A 463 8.36 -6.11 10.98
N ARG A 464 8.99 -7.07 11.69
CA ARG A 464 8.26 -8.21 12.26
C ARG A 464 7.14 -7.75 13.16
N ASP A 465 7.43 -6.82 14.08
CA ASP A 465 6.44 -6.33 15.01
C ASP A 465 5.25 -5.64 14.30
N MET A 466 5.50 -4.84 13.25
CA MET A 466 4.47 -4.22 12.43
C MET A 466 3.57 -5.27 11.77
N MET A 467 4.17 -6.30 11.19
CA MET A 467 3.43 -7.41 10.62
C MET A 467 2.61 -8.15 11.69
N GLY A 468 3.09 -8.18 12.93
CA GLY A 468 2.37 -8.73 14.08
C GLY A 468 1.19 -7.87 14.53
N LEU A 469 1.36 -6.55 14.50
CA LEU A 469 0.28 -5.61 14.72
C LEU A 469 -0.81 -5.79 13.67
N LEU A 470 -0.46 -5.90 12.38
CA LEU A 470 -1.42 -6.11 11.30
C LEU A 470 -2.20 -7.42 11.43
N GLN A 471 -1.73 -8.41 12.17
CA GLN A 471 -2.56 -9.61 12.42
C GLN A 471 -3.76 -9.33 13.32
N VAL A 472 -3.59 -8.39 14.26
CA VAL A 472 -4.56 -8.09 15.33
C VAL A 472 -5.34 -6.80 15.06
N ASN A 473 -4.69 -5.78 14.53
CA ASN A 473 -5.30 -4.52 14.12
C ASN A 473 -5.86 -4.67 12.70
N LEU A 474 -7.17 -4.55 12.57
CA LEU A 474 -7.90 -4.63 11.30
C LEU A 474 -8.39 -3.25 10.83
N SER A 475 -7.98 -2.20 11.52
CA SER A 475 -8.47 -0.82 11.36
C SER A 475 -7.58 -0.03 10.42
N LEU A 476 -6.27 -0.31 10.45
CA LEU A 476 -5.29 0.25 9.54
C LEU A 476 -5.61 -0.18 8.10
N GLN A 477 -5.70 0.81 7.23
CA GLN A 477 -5.98 0.69 5.80
C GLN A 477 -4.77 1.09 4.96
N GLU A 478 -4.00 2.08 5.44
CA GLU A 478 -2.82 2.58 4.75
C GLU A 478 -1.63 2.73 5.71
N ILE A 479 -0.46 2.24 5.28
CA ILE A 479 0.80 2.49 5.96
C ILE A 479 1.81 3.02 4.94
N ASN A 480 2.18 4.30 5.07
CA ASN A 480 3.17 4.94 4.21
C ASN A 480 4.58 4.71 4.77
N VAL A 481 5.38 3.92 4.06
CA VAL A 481 6.79 3.64 4.38
C VAL A 481 7.73 4.15 3.28
N SER A 482 7.28 5.13 2.50
CA SER A 482 8.08 5.69 1.42
C SER A 482 9.40 6.27 1.93
N ARG A 483 10.45 6.14 1.10
CA ARG A 483 11.81 6.62 1.42
C ARG A 483 12.43 5.99 2.68
N THR A 484 12.01 4.78 3.05
CA THR A 484 12.61 3.98 4.12
C THR A 484 13.41 2.79 3.56
N SER A 485 14.13 2.07 4.43
CA SER A 485 14.72 0.75 4.12
C SER A 485 13.67 -0.24 3.63
N TRP A 486 12.50 -0.30 4.27
CA TRP A 486 11.42 -1.23 3.92
C TRP A 486 10.90 -1.04 2.50
N ALA A 487 10.80 0.20 2.03
CA ALA A 487 10.40 0.48 0.65
C ALA A 487 11.44 -0.03 -0.36
N ARG A 488 12.74 0.18 -0.10
CA ARG A 488 13.84 -0.28 -0.97
C ARG A 488 13.97 -1.81 -0.98
N ASP A 489 13.65 -2.46 0.14
CA ASP A 489 13.74 -3.91 0.31
C ASP A 489 12.50 -4.67 -0.19
N GLY A 490 11.51 -3.97 -0.77
CA GLY A 490 10.26 -4.58 -1.26
C GLY A 490 9.25 -4.97 -0.18
N LYS A 491 9.53 -4.66 1.09
CA LYS A 491 8.64 -4.97 2.24
C LYS A 491 7.33 -4.19 2.20
N ALA A 492 7.32 -3.03 1.55
CA ALA A 492 6.10 -2.27 1.33
C ALA A 492 5.00 -3.10 0.63
N ALA A 493 5.36 -3.98 -0.31
CA ALA A 493 4.40 -4.86 -0.97
C ALA A 493 3.80 -5.90 -0.01
N LEU A 494 4.60 -6.41 0.94
CA LEU A 494 4.11 -7.34 1.97
C LEU A 494 3.13 -6.67 2.93
N ILE A 495 3.40 -5.42 3.31
CA ILE A 495 2.49 -4.60 4.14
C ILE A 495 1.17 -4.36 3.38
N GLN A 496 1.24 -3.98 2.11
CA GLN A 496 0.05 -3.74 1.29
C GLN A 496 -0.80 -5.00 1.12
N GLU A 497 -0.18 -6.16 0.87
CA GLU A 497 -0.90 -7.43 0.81
C GLU A 497 -1.54 -7.79 2.16
N ALA A 498 -0.88 -7.52 3.29
CA ALA A 498 -1.45 -7.74 4.62
C ALA A 498 -2.65 -6.81 4.89
N LEU A 499 -2.57 -5.53 4.51
CA LEU A 499 -3.67 -4.57 4.63
C LEU A 499 -4.87 -5.00 3.77
N LYS A 500 -4.64 -5.45 2.54
CA LYS A 500 -5.67 -5.99 1.64
C LYS A 500 -6.35 -7.24 2.20
N GLN A 501 -5.59 -8.11 2.88
CA GLN A 501 -6.16 -9.27 3.57
C GLN A 501 -7.00 -8.84 4.78
N ASN A 502 -6.52 -7.83 5.52
CA ASN A 502 -7.26 -7.28 6.66
C ASN A 502 -8.56 -6.61 6.26
N GLU A 503 -8.64 -5.97 5.09
CA GLU A 503 -9.88 -5.35 4.60
C GLU A 503 -11.04 -6.36 4.55
N LYS A 504 -10.79 -7.55 3.99
CA LYS A 504 -11.79 -8.64 3.95
C LYS A 504 -12.21 -9.09 5.35
N ARG A 505 -11.24 -9.20 6.26
CA ARG A 505 -11.47 -9.63 7.66
C ARG A 505 -12.19 -8.55 8.46
N ALA A 506 -11.84 -7.29 8.23
CA ALA A 506 -12.42 -6.12 8.87
C ALA A 506 -13.91 -6.01 8.54
N ALA A 507 -14.32 -6.34 7.31
CA ALA A 507 -15.71 -6.32 6.88
C ALA A 507 -16.60 -7.17 7.79
N TYR A 508 -16.31 -8.46 7.98
CA TYR A 508 -17.14 -9.31 8.85
C TYR A 508 -16.86 -9.10 10.35
N MET A 509 -15.64 -8.69 10.73
CA MET A 509 -15.32 -8.39 12.14
C MET A 509 -16.00 -7.12 12.64
N SER A 510 -16.25 -6.14 11.78
CA SER A 510 -16.99 -4.92 12.12
C SER A 510 -18.43 -5.24 12.54
N VAL A 511 -19.11 -6.13 11.80
CA VAL A 511 -20.47 -6.59 12.10
C VAL A 511 -20.54 -7.23 13.49
N PHE A 512 -19.55 -8.05 13.87
CA PHE A 512 -19.51 -8.64 15.21
C PHE A 512 -19.32 -7.60 16.32
N ARG A 513 -18.56 -6.54 16.06
CA ARG A 513 -18.36 -5.43 17.00
C ARG A 513 -19.61 -4.57 17.12
N GLU A 514 -20.24 -4.21 16.00
CA GLU A 514 -21.51 -3.48 15.94
C GLU A 514 -22.61 -4.23 16.72
N ALA A 515 -22.65 -5.56 16.59
CA ALA A 515 -23.57 -6.42 17.32
C ALA A 515 -23.22 -6.61 18.82
N GLY A 516 -22.13 -6.00 19.31
CA GLY A 516 -21.72 -6.08 20.73
C GLY A 516 -21.28 -7.47 21.20
N LEU A 517 -20.82 -8.33 20.28
CA LEU A 517 -20.42 -9.70 20.64
C LEU A 517 -19.12 -9.71 21.46
N ALA A 518 -19.04 -10.60 22.44
CA ALA A 518 -17.84 -10.78 23.24
C ALA A 518 -16.70 -11.41 22.42
N PHE A 519 -15.48 -10.87 22.58
CA PHE A 519 -14.26 -11.39 21.98
C PHE A 519 -13.37 -12.07 23.05
N GLY A 520 -12.70 -13.15 22.68
CA GLY A 520 -11.80 -13.92 23.54
C GLY A 520 -10.51 -14.31 22.84
N ASP A 521 -9.65 -15.05 23.54
CA ASP A 521 -8.41 -15.56 22.98
C ASP A 521 -8.68 -16.63 21.91
N ALA A 522 -7.77 -16.72 20.94
CA ALA A 522 -7.82 -17.77 19.95
C ALA A 522 -7.59 -19.14 20.61
N LYS A 523 -8.42 -20.13 20.25
CA LYS A 523 -8.35 -21.48 20.82
C LYS A 523 -8.04 -22.55 19.78
N ALA A 524 -8.10 -22.23 18.49
CA ALA A 524 -8.02 -23.19 17.41
C ALA A 524 -6.67 -23.11 16.68
N GLY A 525 -6.05 -24.26 16.41
CA GLY A 525 -4.81 -24.38 15.65
C GLY A 525 -4.79 -25.62 14.75
N ARG A 526 -3.87 -25.65 13.78
CA ARG A 526 -3.71 -26.74 12.82
C ARG A 526 -2.29 -27.27 12.79
N LEU A 527 -2.16 -28.59 12.91
CA LEU A 527 -0.91 -29.32 12.78
C LEU A 527 -0.92 -30.10 11.47
N PHE A 528 -0.07 -29.73 10.52
CA PHE A 528 0.08 -30.44 9.25
C PHE A 528 1.22 -31.45 9.34
N LEU A 529 0.96 -32.72 9.02
CA LEU A 529 2.00 -33.71 8.82
C LEU A 529 2.41 -33.69 7.35
N CYS A 530 3.67 -33.41 7.07
CA CYS A 530 4.23 -33.40 5.72
C CYS A 530 5.46 -34.32 5.63
N GLY A 531 5.84 -34.71 4.42
CA GLY A 531 6.91 -35.67 4.16
C GLY A 531 6.56 -36.67 3.06
N SER A 532 7.55 -37.42 2.60
CA SER A 532 7.41 -38.45 1.57
C SER A 532 6.37 -39.54 1.93
N PRO A 533 5.77 -40.22 0.94
CA PRO A 533 5.00 -41.42 1.19
C PRO A 533 5.76 -42.42 2.08
N LEU A 534 5.04 -43.19 2.90
CA LEU A 534 5.61 -44.18 3.83
C LEU A 534 6.63 -43.65 4.86
N ALA A 535 6.81 -42.33 5.01
CA ALA A 535 7.69 -41.75 6.02
C ALA A 535 7.27 -42.00 7.48
N GLY A 536 6.12 -42.67 7.72
CA GLY A 536 5.63 -42.99 9.06
C GLY A 536 4.65 -41.95 9.65
N LYS A 537 4.18 -40.97 8.85
CA LYS A 537 3.23 -39.93 9.25
C LYS A 537 1.98 -40.47 9.93
N THR A 538 1.26 -41.38 9.26
CA THR A 538 0.04 -41.99 9.78
C THR A 538 0.27 -42.75 11.09
N ARG A 539 1.43 -43.42 11.23
CA ARG A 539 1.79 -44.10 12.48
C ARG A 539 2.07 -43.11 13.60
N LEU A 540 2.80 -42.03 13.31
CA LEU A 540 3.09 -40.97 14.26
C LEU A 540 1.79 -40.29 14.74
N ARG A 541 0.89 -39.96 13.81
CA ARG A 541 -0.46 -39.44 14.06
C ARG A 541 -1.23 -40.31 15.05
N GLN A 542 -1.34 -41.61 14.77
CA GLN A 542 -2.03 -42.58 15.63
C GLN A 542 -1.42 -42.64 17.03
N THR A 543 -0.09 -42.60 17.14
CA THR A 543 0.59 -42.64 18.44
C THR A 543 0.38 -41.35 19.22
N LEU A 544 0.43 -40.18 18.57
CA LEU A 544 0.09 -38.89 19.19
C LEU A 544 -1.34 -38.92 19.75
N MET A 545 -2.31 -39.35 18.95
CA MET A 545 -3.71 -39.52 19.38
C MET A 545 -3.85 -40.46 20.58
N ARG A 546 -3.18 -41.62 20.55
CA ARG A 546 -3.18 -42.59 21.67
C ARG A 546 -2.52 -42.07 22.95
N ILE A 547 -1.64 -41.08 22.86
CA ILE A 547 -1.03 -40.43 24.03
C ILE A 547 -2.00 -39.41 24.60
N VAL A 548 -2.64 -38.59 23.76
CA VAL A 548 -3.52 -37.50 24.19
C VAL A 548 -4.89 -37.99 24.66
N GLU A 549 -5.56 -38.84 23.88
CA GLU A 549 -6.94 -39.26 24.18
C GLU A 549 -7.06 -40.43 25.16
N GLY A 550 -5.94 -41.06 25.55
CA GLY A 550 -5.91 -42.22 26.45
C GLY A 550 -6.61 -43.49 25.95
N LYS A 551 -7.22 -43.47 24.75
CA LYS A 551 -8.00 -44.59 24.22
C LYS A 551 -7.13 -45.61 23.47
N SER A 552 -7.31 -46.87 23.82
CA SER A 552 -6.84 -48.01 23.04
C SER A 552 -7.75 -48.22 21.83
N TRP A 553 -7.37 -47.68 20.67
CA TRP A 553 -8.07 -47.97 19.41
C TRP A 553 -7.71 -49.38 18.93
N ILE A 554 -8.57 -50.35 19.26
CA ILE A 554 -8.42 -51.79 18.93
C ILE A 554 -8.82 -52.09 17.47
N GLY A 555 -9.49 -51.18 16.76
CA GLY A 555 -10.11 -51.47 15.45
C GLY A 555 -9.22 -51.38 14.19
N ASN A 556 -7.97 -50.91 14.26
CA ASN A 556 -7.24 -50.42 13.05
C ASN A 556 -6.07 -51.28 12.55
N LYS A 557 -6.01 -52.59 12.84
CA LYS A 557 -4.98 -53.47 12.26
C LYS A 557 -4.99 -53.47 10.71
N TRP A 558 -6.13 -53.16 10.09
CA TRP A 558 -6.29 -53.09 8.64
C TRP A 558 -5.99 -51.71 8.04
N LYS A 559 -6.20 -50.61 8.78
CA LYS A 559 -5.83 -49.25 8.32
C LYS A 559 -4.31 -49.01 8.30
N GLU A 560 -3.53 -49.82 9.02
CA GLU A 560 -2.06 -49.76 8.98
C GLU A 560 -1.46 -50.25 7.64
N LEU A 561 -2.25 -50.94 6.79
CA LEU A 561 -1.78 -51.57 5.55
C LEU A 561 -2.12 -50.79 4.26
N PHE A 562 -2.99 -49.76 4.32
CA PHE A 562 -3.42 -49.04 3.12
C PHE A 562 -2.86 -47.61 3.08
N ARG A 563 -2.36 -47.21 1.90
CA ARG A 563 -1.88 -45.84 1.60
C ARG A 563 -3.02 -44.85 1.89
N THR A 564 -2.74 -43.73 2.56
CA THR A 564 -3.73 -42.67 2.82
C THR A 564 -4.31 -42.22 1.49
N LYS A 565 -5.63 -42.36 1.32
CA LYS A 565 -6.32 -42.08 0.05
C LYS A 565 -6.44 -40.59 -0.24
N GLY A 566 -6.47 -39.74 0.79
CA GLY A 566 -6.52 -38.29 0.68
C GLY A 566 -5.90 -37.64 1.92
N ILE A 567 -6.40 -36.46 2.30
CA ILE A 567 -5.91 -35.75 3.49
C ILE A 567 -6.83 -36.02 4.66
N GLU A 568 -6.37 -36.87 5.58
CA GLU A 568 -7.11 -37.21 6.80
C GLU A 568 -7.03 -36.08 7.83
N VAL A 569 -8.18 -35.62 8.30
CA VAL A 569 -8.31 -34.60 9.34
C VAL A 569 -8.96 -35.17 10.59
N GLU A 570 -8.30 -35.02 11.72
CA GLU A 570 -8.82 -35.40 13.03
C GLU A 570 -8.46 -34.34 14.08
N TYR A 571 -9.04 -34.40 15.28
CA TYR A 571 -8.70 -33.48 16.37
C TYR A 571 -7.76 -34.13 17.36
N LEU A 572 -6.54 -33.60 17.49
CA LEU A 572 -5.58 -34.01 18.50
C LEU A 572 -6.01 -33.59 19.90
N GLN A 573 -6.59 -32.40 20.02
CA GLN A 573 -7.25 -31.88 21.22
C GLN A 573 -8.52 -31.16 20.81
N ASN A 574 -9.63 -31.36 21.51
CA ASN A 574 -10.88 -30.64 21.26
C ASN A 574 -11.67 -30.48 22.57
N ASP A 575 -11.30 -29.47 23.35
CA ASP A 575 -11.98 -29.09 24.59
C ASP A 575 -12.24 -27.58 24.63
N ASP A 576 -12.82 -27.11 25.74
CA ASP A 576 -13.19 -25.70 25.94
C ASP A 576 -11.99 -24.74 25.99
N LYS A 577 -10.77 -25.27 26.17
CA LYS A 577 -9.52 -24.52 26.24
C LYS A 577 -8.83 -24.48 24.89
N ARG A 578 -8.73 -25.60 24.16
CA ARG A 578 -7.99 -25.70 22.89
C ARG A 578 -8.60 -26.70 21.90
N GLN A 579 -8.51 -26.34 20.62
CA GLN A 579 -8.93 -27.13 19.47
C GLN A 579 -7.78 -27.26 18.48
N ILE A 580 -7.01 -28.34 18.58
CA ILE A 580 -5.89 -28.61 17.68
C ILE A 580 -6.32 -29.70 16.70
N SER A 581 -6.45 -29.35 15.42
CA SER A 581 -6.69 -30.32 14.35
C SER A 581 -5.36 -30.82 13.77
N ILE A 582 -5.27 -32.11 13.44
CA ILE A 582 -4.13 -32.73 12.77
C ILE A 582 -4.54 -33.13 11.36
N TRP A 583 -3.74 -32.72 10.38
CA TRP A 583 -3.97 -32.91 8.95
C TRP A 583 -2.84 -33.77 8.38
N ASP A 584 -3.11 -35.03 8.02
CA ASP A 584 -2.13 -35.91 7.39
C ASP A 584 -2.07 -35.63 5.90
N LEU A 585 -1.13 -34.78 5.46
CA LEU A 585 -0.97 -34.50 4.04
C LEU A 585 -0.42 -35.75 3.36
N ALA A 586 -1.20 -36.33 2.45
CA ALA A 586 -0.72 -37.41 1.60
C ALA A 586 0.57 -36.95 0.91
N GLY A 587 1.60 -37.80 0.93
CA GLY A 587 2.93 -37.47 0.38
C GLY A 587 2.94 -37.37 -1.15
N GLN A 588 1.78 -37.48 -1.80
CA GLN A 588 1.64 -37.51 -3.26
C GLN A 588 1.46 -36.08 -3.77
N GLU A 589 2.17 -35.70 -4.83
CA GLU A 589 2.17 -34.33 -5.35
C GLU A 589 0.79 -33.83 -5.78
N ILE A 590 -0.07 -34.73 -6.24
CA ILE A 590 -1.44 -34.41 -6.67
C ILE A 590 -2.30 -33.79 -5.55
N PHE A 591 -2.09 -34.14 -4.28
CA PHE A 591 -2.81 -33.52 -3.16
C PHE A 591 -2.35 -32.09 -2.85
N ARG A 592 -1.17 -31.70 -3.34
CA ARG A 592 -0.68 -30.32 -3.26
C ARG A 592 -1.48 -29.38 -4.17
N THR A 593 -2.21 -29.91 -5.17
CA THR A 593 -3.09 -29.10 -6.03
C THR A 593 -4.29 -28.47 -5.28
N LEU A 594 -4.62 -29.01 -4.11
CA LEU A 594 -5.74 -28.58 -3.27
C LEU A 594 -5.35 -27.50 -2.25
N GLN A 595 -4.13 -26.97 -2.32
CA GLN A 595 -3.58 -26.03 -1.34
C GLN A 595 -4.49 -24.83 -1.01
N THR A 596 -5.22 -24.26 -1.97
CA THR A 596 -6.12 -23.11 -1.70
C THR A 596 -7.36 -23.47 -0.88
N VAL A 597 -7.74 -24.76 -0.88
CA VAL A 597 -8.83 -25.31 -0.07
C VAL A 597 -8.30 -25.73 1.30
N LEU A 598 -7.05 -26.21 1.36
CA LEU A 598 -6.43 -26.74 2.57
C LEU A 598 -5.85 -25.68 3.50
N PHE A 599 -5.23 -24.65 2.92
CA PHE A 599 -4.59 -23.57 3.65
C PHE A 599 -5.54 -22.37 3.71
N PRO A 600 -6.03 -22.01 4.90
CA PRO A 600 -6.93 -20.88 5.06
C PRO A 600 -6.23 -19.58 4.67
N GLN A 601 -6.95 -18.63 4.09
CA GLN A 601 -6.37 -17.36 3.64
C GLN A 601 -5.86 -16.52 4.81
N SER A 602 -6.48 -16.64 5.99
CA SER A 602 -5.97 -16.08 7.25
C SER A 602 -5.14 -17.14 7.97
N ASN A 603 -3.85 -17.22 7.63
CA ASN A 603 -2.92 -18.26 8.05
C ASN A 603 -2.55 -18.19 9.55
N ASN A 604 -3.53 -18.30 10.45
CA ASN A 604 -3.30 -18.14 11.88
C ASN A 604 -3.29 -19.50 12.59
N PHE A 605 -2.16 -19.74 13.26
CA PHE A 605 -1.84 -20.89 14.12
C PHE A 605 -1.67 -22.23 13.39
N CYS A 606 -0.86 -22.25 12.32
CA CYS A 606 -0.45 -23.47 11.63
C CYS A 606 0.96 -23.90 12.04
N VAL A 607 1.15 -25.18 12.35
CA VAL A 607 2.44 -25.83 12.61
C VAL A 607 2.61 -26.97 11.62
N PHE A 608 3.78 -27.09 11.01
CA PHE A 608 4.13 -28.15 10.06
C PHE A 608 5.12 -29.12 10.70
N LEU A 609 4.80 -30.40 10.65
CA LEU A 609 5.65 -31.49 11.12
C LEU A 609 6.19 -32.25 9.91
N PHE A 610 7.43 -31.94 9.53
CA PHE A 610 8.14 -32.64 8.47
C PHE A 610 8.66 -33.98 8.99
N VAL A 611 8.07 -35.06 8.52
CA VAL A 611 8.42 -36.43 8.88
C VAL A 611 9.26 -37.04 7.76
N TYR A 612 10.53 -37.33 8.07
CA TYR A 612 11.47 -37.96 7.15
C TYR A 612 11.69 -39.44 7.51
N SER A 613 11.87 -40.26 6.48
CA SER A 613 12.35 -41.64 6.62
C SER A 613 13.67 -41.80 5.88
N SER A 614 14.68 -42.31 6.58
CA SER A 614 16.01 -42.62 6.01
C SER A 614 16.01 -43.85 5.10
N PHE A 615 14.84 -44.40 4.73
CA PHE A 615 14.71 -45.61 3.93
C PHE A 615 13.90 -45.33 2.66
N CYS A 616 14.35 -45.88 1.53
CA CYS A 616 13.65 -45.83 0.25
C CYS A 616 12.30 -46.56 0.34
N GLU A 617 11.28 -45.99 -0.28
CA GLU A 617 9.89 -46.46 -0.22
C GLU A 617 9.73 -47.88 -0.75
N ASN A 618 10.37 -48.19 -1.88
CA ASN A 618 10.18 -49.47 -2.60
C ASN A 618 11.18 -50.55 -2.17
N THR A 619 12.42 -50.17 -1.86
CA THR A 619 13.52 -51.12 -1.64
C THR A 619 13.88 -51.29 -0.16
N SER A 620 13.33 -50.45 0.72
CA SER A 620 13.71 -50.39 2.14
C SER A 620 15.23 -50.20 2.40
N SER A 621 16.00 -49.82 1.38
CA SER A 621 17.43 -49.52 1.49
C SER A 621 17.63 -48.14 2.12
N LYS A 622 18.78 -47.91 2.77
CA LYS A 622 19.11 -46.60 3.34
C LYS A 622 19.24 -45.55 2.21
N LYS A 623 18.59 -44.40 2.35
CA LYS A 623 18.74 -43.23 1.47
C LYS A 623 20.11 -42.58 1.69
N GLU A 624 20.63 -41.92 0.67
CA GLU A 624 21.77 -41.01 0.83
C GLU A 624 21.36 -39.79 1.66
N ASP A 625 22.30 -39.20 2.40
CA ASP A 625 22.02 -38.03 3.25
C ASP A 625 21.59 -36.80 2.40
N SER A 626 21.98 -36.76 1.13
CA SER A 626 21.56 -35.76 0.13
C SER A 626 20.04 -35.78 -0.14
N CYS A 627 19.39 -36.94 0.00
CA CYS A 627 17.93 -37.06 -0.17
C CYS A 627 17.17 -36.27 0.89
N PHE A 628 17.66 -36.24 2.14
CA PHE A 628 17.04 -35.45 3.21
C PHE A 628 17.05 -33.96 2.89
N ARG A 629 18.17 -33.43 2.37
CA ARG A 629 18.24 -32.02 1.94
C ARG A 629 17.22 -31.73 0.87
N THR A 630 17.15 -32.59 -0.15
CA THR A 630 16.25 -32.41 -1.30
C THR A 630 14.79 -32.40 -0.84
N GLU A 631 14.36 -33.42 -0.08
CA GLU A 631 12.99 -33.49 0.43
C GLU A 631 12.65 -32.32 1.35
N LEU A 632 13.58 -31.93 2.24
CA LEU A 632 13.36 -30.80 3.14
C LEU A 632 13.22 -29.47 2.35
N GLU A 633 14.11 -29.20 1.39
CA GLU A 633 14.06 -27.99 0.56
C GLU A 633 12.79 -27.93 -0.32
N GLU A 634 12.34 -29.06 -0.85
CA GLU A 634 11.08 -29.15 -1.60
C GLU A 634 9.88 -28.81 -0.71
N TRP A 635 9.80 -29.39 0.49
CA TRP A 635 8.72 -29.08 1.43
C TRP A 635 8.79 -27.64 1.92
N MET A 636 9.98 -27.09 2.14
CA MET A 636 10.12 -25.68 2.53
C MET A 636 9.61 -24.78 1.39
N SER A 637 10.01 -25.07 0.15
CA SER A 637 9.57 -24.33 -1.04
C SER A 637 8.05 -24.44 -1.26
N PHE A 638 7.47 -25.61 -1.00
CA PHE A 638 6.02 -25.80 -1.06
C PHE A 638 5.31 -24.99 0.03
N ILE A 639 5.80 -25.02 1.27
CA ILE A 639 5.20 -24.28 2.39
C ILE A 639 5.28 -22.78 2.12
N THR A 640 6.43 -22.24 1.70
CA THR A 640 6.58 -20.81 1.37
C THR A 640 5.71 -20.39 0.20
N SER A 641 5.53 -21.25 -0.81
CA SER A 641 4.71 -20.95 -2.00
C SER A 641 3.21 -21.10 -1.73
N SER A 642 2.83 -21.89 -0.72
CA SER A 642 1.42 -22.15 -0.38
C SER A 642 0.92 -21.30 0.79
N SER A 643 1.83 -20.77 1.61
CA SER A 643 1.50 -19.87 2.71
C SER A 643 1.67 -18.42 2.29
N ARG A 644 0.65 -17.59 2.55
CA ARG A 644 0.79 -16.14 2.39
C ARG A 644 1.55 -15.58 3.58
N VAL A 645 2.87 -15.65 3.55
CA VAL A 645 3.73 -15.16 4.62
C VAL A 645 3.78 -13.63 4.55
N THR A 646 3.09 -12.96 5.47
CA THR A 646 3.11 -11.50 5.58
C THR A 646 4.24 -10.99 6.48
N GLY A 647 4.95 -11.85 7.23
CA GLY A 647 6.22 -11.51 7.89
C GLY A 647 6.29 -11.72 9.41
N HIS A 648 5.17 -11.87 10.12
CA HIS A 648 5.16 -12.10 11.58
C HIS A 648 5.00 -13.57 11.98
N ASN A 649 3.99 -14.27 11.46
CA ASN A 649 3.84 -15.72 11.68
C ASN A 649 4.34 -16.44 10.45
N ARG A 650 5.65 -16.62 10.38
CA ARG A 650 6.21 -17.59 9.46
C ARG A 650 5.68 -18.97 9.84
N PRO A 651 5.38 -19.85 8.87
CA PRO A 651 5.07 -21.23 9.15
C PRO A 651 6.12 -21.82 10.09
N GLN A 652 5.67 -22.36 11.24
CA GLN A 652 6.55 -23.04 12.17
C GLN A 652 6.77 -24.46 11.65
N VAL A 653 8.02 -24.85 11.41
CA VAL A 653 8.34 -26.18 10.89
C VAL A 653 9.18 -26.95 11.92
N LEU A 654 8.73 -28.17 12.21
CA LEU A 654 9.39 -29.14 13.06
C LEU A 654 9.91 -30.31 12.24
N VAL A 655 11.16 -30.71 12.47
CA VAL A 655 11.79 -31.83 11.77
C VAL A 655 11.77 -33.07 12.65
N VAL A 656 11.20 -34.16 12.11
CA VAL A 656 11.13 -35.47 12.75
C VAL A 656 11.76 -36.52 11.85
N ILE A 657 12.78 -37.21 12.36
CA ILE A 657 13.37 -38.38 11.73
C ILE A 657 12.73 -39.62 12.34
N SER A 658 12.00 -40.36 11.50
CA SER A 658 11.27 -41.57 11.88
C SER A 658 12.16 -42.84 11.85
N HIS A 659 11.59 -43.99 12.18
CA HIS A 659 12.22 -45.31 12.06
C HIS A 659 13.51 -45.49 12.88
N LYS A 660 13.59 -44.87 14.05
CA LYS A 660 14.74 -45.01 14.98
C LYS A 660 15.09 -46.45 15.33
N ASP A 661 14.09 -47.34 15.30
CA ASP A 661 14.26 -48.77 15.54
C ASP A 661 15.12 -49.49 14.49
N LYS A 662 15.25 -48.91 13.29
CA LYS A 662 15.98 -49.52 12.17
C LYS A 662 17.41 -49.00 12.03
N ILE A 663 17.81 -47.96 12.75
CA ILE A 663 19.13 -47.33 12.64
C ILE A 663 19.99 -47.70 13.85
N LYS A 664 21.18 -48.29 13.61
CA LYS A 664 22.12 -48.73 14.67
C LYS A 664 22.95 -47.58 15.28
N SER A 665 23.13 -46.47 14.57
CA SER A 665 23.88 -45.29 15.02
C SER A 665 22.92 -44.20 15.51
N SER A 666 23.24 -43.58 16.65
CA SER A 666 22.47 -42.48 17.24
C SER A 666 22.85 -41.10 16.70
N SER A 667 23.97 -40.96 15.97
CA SER A 667 24.47 -39.66 15.54
C SER A 667 23.67 -39.09 14.37
N LEU A 668 23.14 -37.87 14.55
CA LEU A 668 22.36 -37.11 13.56
C LEU A 668 23.06 -35.84 13.07
N THR A 669 24.38 -35.74 13.26
CA THR A 669 25.17 -34.55 12.91
C THR A 669 25.00 -34.09 11.45
N TRP A 670 24.81 -35.04 10.52
CA TRP A 670 24.52 -34.77 9.11
C TRP A 670 23.18 -34.02 8.93
N ALA A 671 22.12 -34.43 9.65
CA ALA A 671 20.80 -33.82 9.58
C ALA A 671 20.83 -32.42 10.19
N HIS A 672 21.53 -32.25 11.31
CA HIS A 672 21.74 -30.94 11.93
C HIS A 672 22.42 -29.94 11.01
N SER A 673 23.48 -30.37 10.30
CA SER A 673 24.18 -29.51 9.34
C SER A 673 23.23 -29.07 8.22
N ILE A 674 22.45 -30.00 7.67
CA ILE A 674 21.50 -29.69 6.59
C ILE A 674 20.39 -28.77 7.08
N VAL A 675 19.78 -29.04 8.23
CA VAL A 675 18.73 -28.20 8.83
C VAL A 675 19.26 -26.78 9.05
N LYS A 676 20.49 -26.62 9.54
CA LYS A 676 21.09 -25.30 9.74
C LYS A 676 21.24 -24.53 8.42
N ASP A 677 21.74 -25.18 7.37
CA ASP A 677 21.92 -24.57 6.06
C ASP A 677 20.57 -24.18 5.42
N VAL A 678 19.59 -25.09 5.48
CA VAL A 678 18.24 -24.84 4.98
C VAL A 678 17.57 -23.74 5.78
N ASN A 679 17.70 -23.72 7.11
CA ASN A 679 17.17 -22.64 7.94
C ASN A 679 17.76 -21.29 7.50
N GLN A 680 19.07 -21.20 7.27
CA GLN A 680 19.69 -19.96 6.80
C GLN A 680 19.14 -19.50 5.43
N ARG A 681 18.88 -20.44 4.52
CA ARG A 681 18.30 -20.14 3.19
C ARG A 681 16.85 -19.66 3.27
N PHE A 682 16.05 -20.27 4.14
CA PHE A 682 14.61 -20.00 4.27
C PHE A 682 14.25 -19.05 5.43
N ALA A 683 15.25 -18.51 6.13
CA ALA A 683 15.11 -17.70 7.35
C ALA A 683 14.19 -16.47 7.22
N LYS A 684 13.87 -16.03 6.00
CA LYS A 684 12.94 -14.91 5.77
C LYS A 684 11.47 -15.34 5.75
N PHE A 685 11.20 -16.61 5.44
CA PHE A 685 9.87 -17.10 5.11
C PHE A 685 9.35 -18.19 6.04
N VAL A 686 10.23 -18.99 6.65
CA VAL A 686 9.87 -20.12 7.51
C VAL A 686 10.66 -20.03 8.80
N ASP A 687 10.02 -20.33 9.92
CA ASP A 687 10.71 -20.55 11.18
C ASP A 687 10.93 -22.06 11.35
N LEU A 688 12.06 -22.52 10.83
CA LEU A 688 12.50 -23.89 11.01
C LEU A 688 13.10 -24.00 12.41
N HIS A 689 12.36 -24.56 13.37
CA HIS A 689 12.81 -24.65 14.74
C HIS A 689 14.09 -25.48 14.83
N PRO A 690 15.24 -24.86 15.15
CA PRO A 690 16.48 -25.58 15.30
C PRO A 690 16.49 -26.16 16.71
N ILE A 691 16.12 -27.43 16.82
CA ILE A 691 16.37 -28.16 18.07
C ILE A 691 17.86 -28.47 18.06
N GLN A 692 18.51 -28.30 19.21
CA GLN A 692 19.85 -28.82 19.44
C GLN A 692 19.96 -30.33 19.06
N GLU A 693 18.83 -31.06 18.95
CA GLU A 693 18.67 -32.42 18.42
C GLU A 693 17.38 -32.58 17.58
N CYS A 694 17.47 -32.86 16.27
CA CYS A 694 16.30 -33.26 15.47
C CYS A 694 15.55 -34.41 16.18
N PHE A 695 14.20 -34.39 16.21
CA PHE A 695 13.45 -35.45 16.90
C PHE A 695 13.64 -36.79 16.19
N HIS A 696 14.37 -37.72 16.81
CA HIS A 696 14.57 -39.07 16.30
C HIS A 696 13.69 -40.06 17.08
N VAL A 697 12.64 -40.57 16.42
CA VAL A 697 11.59 -41.33 17.10
C VAL A 697 11.26 -42.65 16.40
N ASP A 698 11.06 -43.71 17.19
CA ASP A 698 10.25 -44.86 16.77
C ASP A 698 8.78 -44.50 17.02
N ALA A 699 8.06 -44.16 15.94
CA ALA A 699 6.66 -43.74 15.99
C ALA A 699 5.71 -44.78 16.61
N ARG A 700 6.15 -46.03 16.86
CA ARG A 700 5.36 -47.06 17.56
C ARG A 700 5.50 -46.98 19.08
N ARG A 701 6.58 -46.37 19.58
CA ARG A 701 6.89 -46.29 21.03
C ARG A 701 6.37 -44.99 21.62
N LYS A 702 5.29 -45.07 22.40
CA LYS A 702 4.69 -43.91 23.09
C LYS A 702 5.73 -43.05 23.83
N LYS A 703 6.63 -43.68 24.59
CA LYS A 703 7.66 -42.99 25.39
C LYS A 703 8.54 -42.04 24.57
N GLN A 704 8.83 -42.36 23.30
CA GLN A 704 9.68 -41.51 22.43
C GLN A 704 8.90 -40.39 21.74
N VAL A 705 7.56 -40.44 21.75
CA VAL A 705 6.69 -39.46 21.09
C VAL A 705 6.14 -38.43 22.09
N ILE A 706 6.24 -38.69 23.40
CA ILE A 706 5.80 -37.76 24.47
C ILE A 706 6.53 -36.42 24.36
N ASP A 707 7.86 -36.43 24.26
CA ASP A 707 8.66 -35.20 24.17
C ASP A 707 8.26 -34.35 22.95
N LEU A 708 8.01 -35.00 21.81
CA LEU A 708 7.51 -34.34 20.61
C LEU A 708 6.12 -33.73 20.84
N LYS A 709 5.21 -34.47 21.51
CA LYS A 709 3.87 -33.96 21.84
C LYS A 709 3.95 -32.76 22.77
N ASP A 710 4.78 -32.79 23.81
CA ASP A 710 4.93 -31.68 24.74
C ASP A 710 5.45 -30.43 24.02
N TYR A 711 6.44 -30.58 23.15
CA TYR A 711 6.98 -29.47 22.36
C TYR A 711 5.97 -28.88 21.37
N ILE A 712 5.19 -29.73 20.67
CA ILE A 712 4.11 -29.28 19.80
C ILE A 712 3.10 -28.41 20.58
N PHE A 713 2.71 -28.84 21.77
CA PHE A 713 1.77 -28.09 22.60
C PHE A 713 2.41 -26.78 23.08
N GLU A 714 3.67 -26.77 23.51
CA GLU A 714 4.38 -25.55 23.87
C GLU A 714 4.39 -24.50 22.74
N ILE A 715 4.57 -24.93 21.49
CA ILE A 715 4.49 -24.04 20.32
C ILE A 715 3.08 -23.48 20.16
N PHE A 716 2.04 -24.31 20.26
CA PHE A 716 0.67 -23.84 20.22
C PHE A 716 0.33 -22.90 21.38
N ASP A 717 0.92 -23.09 22.56
CA ASP A 717 0.71 -22.21 23.73
C ASP A 717 1.27 -20.82 23.48
N LYS A 718 2.45 -20.75 22.86
CA LYS A 718 3.05 -19.48 22.42
C LYS A 718 2.21 -18.83 21.33
N LEU A 719 1.81 -19.62 20.33
CA LEU A 719 1.03 -19.16 19.18
C LEU A 719 -0.37 -18.68 19.57
N LEU A 720 -1.05 -19.34 20.52
CA LEU A 720 -2.42 -19.04 20.98
C LEU A 720 -2.45 -18.15 22.24
N SER A 721 -1.31 -17.59 22.66
CA SER A 721 -1.22 -16.71 23.84
C SER A 721 -1.93 -15.36 23.63
N GLU A 722 -1.98 -14.51 24.68
CA GLU A 722 -2.64 -13.18 24.70
C GLU A 722 -2.19 -12.22 23.57
N LYS A 723 -1.08 -12.51 22.90
CA LYS A 723 -0.60 -11.74 21.72
C LYS A 723 -1.38 -12.08 20.44
N SER A 724 -2.27 -13.07 20.46
CA SER A 724 -3.06 -13.51 19.31
C SER A 724 -4.17 -12.53 18.93
N PRO A 725 -4.65 -12.56 17.67
CA PRO A 725 -5.91 -11.93 17.29
C PRO A 725 -7.05 -12.39 18.19
N ARG A 726 -7.79 -11.43 18.75
CA ARG A 726 -9.02 -11.69 19.50
C ARG A 726 -10.07 -12.23 18.53
N VAL A 727 -10.75 -13.30 18.93
CA VAL A 727 -11.77 -13.97 18.11
C VAL A 727 -13.16 -13.84 18.74
N PRO A 728 -14.24 -13.75 17.95
CA PRO A 728 -15.60 -13.77 18.49
C PRO A 728 -15.86 -15.08 19.25
N GLN A 729 -16.28 -14.97 20.51
CA GLN A 729 -16.55 -16.14 21.35
C GLN A 729 -17.66 -17.01 20.76
N LEU A 730 -18.69 -16.36 20.19
CA LEU A 730 -19.78 -17.00 19.45
C LEU A 730 -19.25 -17.95 18.36
N CYS A 731 -18.34 -17.48 17.51
CA CYS A 731 -17.81 -18.29 16.40
C CYS A 731 -17.00 -19.49 16.90
N SER A 732 -16.28 -19.32 18.02
CA SER A 732 -15.56 -20.43 18.67
C SER A 732 -16.53 -21.50 19.19
N GLN A 733 -17.66 -21.09 19.77
CA GLN A 733 -18.70 -22.02 20.22
C GLN A 733 -19.43 -22.71 19.06
N ILE A 734 -19.73 -21.98 17.99
CA ILE A 734 -20.34 -22.55 16.77
C ILE A 734 -19.41 -23.62 16.19
N SER A 735 -18.11 -23.33 16.04
CA SER A 735 -17.13 -24.30 15.56
C SER A 735 -17.09 -25.55 16.43
N PHE A 736 -17.07 -25.40 17.77
CA PHE A 736 -17.12 -26.52 18.70
C PHE A 736 -18.38 -27.38 18.56
N ARG A 737 -19.56 -26.74 18.58
CA ARG A 737 -20.86 -27.44 18.47
C ARG A 737 -21.01 -28.10 17.10
N LEU A 738 -20.49 -27.50 16.04
CA LEU A 738 -20.51 -28.04 14.67
C LEU A 738 -19.75 -29.37 14.60
N VAL A 739 -18.53 -29.41 15.13
CA VAL A 739 -17.71 -30.64 15.18
C VAL A 739 -18.41 -31.75 15.97
N LYS A 740 -19.02 -31.41 17.10
CA LYS A 740 -19.77 -32.38 17.92
C LYS A 740 -20.98 -32.92 17.16
N LYS A 741 -21.75 -32.05 16.51
CA LYS A 741 -22.93 -32.42 15.71
C LYS A 741 -22.58 -33.36 14.56
N ILE A 742 -21.48 -33.08 13.85
CA ILE A 742 -21.00 -33.91 12.73
C ILE A 742 -20.62 -35.31 13.21
N LYS A 743 -19.92 -35.40 14.36
CA LYS A 743 -19.53 -36.68 14.97
C LYS A 743 -20.72 -37.50 15.47
N GLU A 744 -21.71 -36.86 16.07
CA GLU A 744 -22.88 -37.55 16.67
C GLU A 744 -23.84 -38.10 15.60
N ASN A 745 -24.02 -37.41 14.47
CA ASN A 745 -25.11 -37.72 13.53
C ASN A 745 -24.71 -38.50 12.26
N ARG A 746 -23.45 -38.95 12.08
CA ARG A 746 -22.95 -39.41 10.75
C ARG A 746 -23.47 -38.51 9.61
N SER A 747 -23.49 -37.21 9.88
CA SER A 747 -24.39 -36.25 9.21
C SER A 747 -24.05 -36.08 7.73
N CYS A 748 -25.03 -35.55 6.97
CA CYS A 748 -24.77 -35.02 5.63
C CYS A 748 -23.59 -34.04 5.70
N PRO A 749 -22.52 -34.24 4.91
CA PRO A 749 -21.32 -33.38 4.91
C PRO A 749 -21.57 -32.00 4.27
N ILE A 750 -22.75 -31.82 3.68
CA ILE A 750 -23.18 -30.63 2.96
C ILE A 750 -24.54 -30.18 3.49
N TRP A 751 -24.66 -28.94 3.92
CA TRP A 751 -25.93 -28.38 4.39
C TRP A 751 -26.41 -27.28 3.46
N LEU A 752 -27.71 -27.25 3.16
CA LEU A 752 -28.32 -26.05 2.59
C LEU A 752 -28.06 -24.87 3.53
N ARG A 753 -27.91 -23.67 2.97
CA ARG A 753 -27.68 -22.46 3.76
C ARG A 753 -28.74 -22.28 4.86
N GLN A 754 -30.01 -22.61 4.58
CA GLN A 754 -31.10 -22.55 5.56
C GLN A 754 -30.87 -23.49 6.76
N ASN A 755 -30.44 -24.73 6.52
CA ASN A 755 -30.18 -25.69 7.59
C ASN A 755 -29.01 -25.26 8.47
N PHE A 756 -28.01 -24.60 7.89
CA PHE A 756 -26.89 -24.02 8.64
C PHE A 756 -27.35 -22.85 9.51
N ILE A 757 -28.25 -22.00 9.01
CA ILE A 757 -28.86 -20.92 9.78
C ILE A 757 -29.65 -21.47 10.96
N GLU A 758 -30.53 -22.45 10.74
CA GLU A 758 -31.30 -23.11 11.81
C GLU A 758 -30.42 -23.74 12.90
N PHE A 759 -29.23 -24.22 12.53
CA PHE A 759 -28.23 -24.70 13.48
C PHE A 759 -27.60 -23.57 14.30
N CYS A 760 -27.34 -22.41 13.68
CA CYS A 760 -26.74 -21.25 14.33
C CYS A 760 -27.71 -20.47 15.23
N ASP A 761 -28.98 -20.35 14.84
CA ASP A 761 -30.02 -19.55 15.51
C ASP A 761 -30.13 -19.76 17.03
N PRO A 762 -30.21 -21.00 17.57
CA PRO A 762 -30.29 -21.19 19.01
C PRO A 762 -29.02 -20.78 19.75
N ILE A 763 -27.85 -20.88 19.10
CA ILE A 763 -26.56 -20.45 19.66
C ILE A 763 -26.49 -18.92 19.64
N LEU A 764 -26.95 -18.30 18.55
CA LEU A 764 -26.95 -16.85 18.38
C LEU A 764 -27.86 -16.16 19.39
N THR A 765 -29.02 -16.75 19.67
CA THR A 765 -29.98 -16.28 20.70
C THR A 765 -29.41 -16.33 22.12
N GLU A 766 -28.43 -17.20 22.38
CA GLU A 766 -27.72 -17.28 23.67
C GLU A 766 -26.74 -16.10 23.87
N PHE A 767 -26.27 -15.49 22.77
CA PHE A 767 -25.29 -14.39 22.78
C PHE A 767 -25.90 -13.01 22.53
N ILE A 768 -27.07 -12.94 21.89
CA ILE A 768 -27.74 -11.70 21.54
C ILE A 768 -29.08 -11.64 22.27
N SER A 769 -29.21 -10.73 23.25
CA SER A 769 -30.46 -10.49 23.95
C SER A 769 -31.57 -10.07 22.96
N SER A 770 -32.74 -10.69 23.07
CA SER A 770 -33.94 -10.42 22.26
C SER A 770 -34.52 -8.99 22.41
N SER A 771 -33.96 -8.19 23.32
CA SER A 771 -34.25 -6.76 23.53
C SER A 771 -33.34 -5.81 22.75
N SER A 772 -32.35 -6.31 22.01
CA SER A 772 -31.40 -5.45 21.29
C SER A 772 -32.02 -4.90 19.99
N ALA A 773 -31.73 -3.63 19.67
CA ALA A 773 -32.18 -2.97 18.43
C ALA A 773 -31.68 -3.65 17.12
N PHE A 774 -30.86 -4.70 17.26
CA PHE A 774 -30.19 -5.43 16.18
C PHE A 774 -30.94 -6.67 15.70
N ALA A 775 -32.19 -6.91 16.10
CA ALA A 775 -33.01 -8.01 15.57
C ALA A 775 -33.13 -7.99 14.02
N ASN A 776 -33.06 -6.79 13.40
CA ASN A 776 -33.04 -6.60 11.95
C ASN A 776 -31.69 -6.93 11.27
N ASP A 777 -30.62 -7.16 12.04
CA ASP A 777 -29.25 -7.37 11.53
C ASP A 777 -28.81 -8.84 11.54
N HIS A 778 -29.73 -9.76 11.89
CA HIS A 778 -29.48 -11.20 12.04
C HIS A 778 -28.82 -11.82 10.79
N SER A 779 -29.26 -11.42 9.59
CA SER A 779 -28.70 -11.91 8.32
C SER A 779 -27.26 -11.43 8.09
N ARG A 780 -26.93 -10.17 8.44
CA ARG A 780 -25.56 -9.64 8.34
C ARG A 780 -24.62 -10.38 9.27
N ILE A 781 -25.06 -10.68 10.50
CA ILE A 781 -24.27 -11.45 11.47
C ILE A 781 -24.05 -12.89 10.96
N LEU A 782 -25.07 -13.58 10.46
CA LEU A 782 -24.95 -14.93 9.92
C LEU A 782 -23.98 -15.02 8.72
N ASN A 783 -24.03 -14.05 7.80
CA ASN A 783 -23.08 -13.99 6.68
C ASN A 783 -21.64 -13.77 7.17
N SER A 784 -21.50 -12.98 8.24
CA SER A 784 -20.21 -12.75 8.89
C SER A 784 -19.69 -14.00 9.59
N ILE A 785 -20.56 -14.79 10.22
CA ILE A 785 -20.22 -16.11 10.80
C ILE A 785 -19.73 -17.06 9.70
N VAL A 786 -20.45 -17.16 8.58
CA VAL A 786 -20.04 -18.02 7.46
C VAL A 786 -18.68 -17.60 6.92
N SER A 787 -18.47 -16.29 6.72
CA SER A 787 -17.18 -15.75 6.26
C SER A 787 -16.05 -16.06 7.24
N TYR A 788 -16.27 -15.83 8.54
CA TYR A 788 -15.29 -16.15 9.57
C TYR A 788 -14.97 -17.63 9.63
N LEU A 789 -15.98 -18.52 9.59
CA LEU A 789 -15.75 -19.97 9.69
C LEU A 789 -15.08 -20.53 8.44
N ASN A 790 -15.33 -19.95 7.26
CA ASN A 790 -14.62 -20.27 6.03
C ASN A 790 -13.16 -19.82 6.10
N ASP A 791 -12.90 -18.60 6.57
CA ASP A 791 -11.54 -18.09 6.78
C ASP A 791 -10.80 -18.90 7.85
N ALA A 792 -11.48 -19.30 8.92
CA ALA A 792 -10.98 -20.21 9.93
C ALA A 792 -10.94 -21.68 9.48
N GLY A 793 -11.40 -21.98 8.25
CA GLY A 793 -11.56 -23.29 7.59
C GLY A 793 -12.22 -24.37 8.45
N SER A 794 -13.14 -23.97 9.33
CA SER A 794 -14.08 -24.88 9.98
C SER A 794 -15.17 -25.37 9.01
N ILE A 795 -15.42 -24.61 7.94
CA ILE A 795 -16.32 -24.94 6.83
C ILE A 795 -15.65 -24.56 5.50
N VAL A 796 -16.21 -25.00 4.39
CA VAL A 796 -15.87 -24.49 3.05
C VAL A 796 -17.12 -23.87 2.43
N TYR A 797 -17.06 -22.56 2.18
CA TYR A 797 -18.13 -21.77 1.59
C TYR A 797 -17.74 -21.33 0.17
N ILE A 798 -18.59 -21.67 -0.78
CA ILE A 798 -18.45 -21.28 -2.19
C ILE A 798 -19.65 -20.39 -2.52
N PRO A 799 -19.48 -19.07 -2.72
CA PRO A 799 -20.58 -18.11 -2.81
C PRO A 799 -21.62 -18.40 -3.90
N THR A 800 -21.24 -19.08 -4.97
CA THR A 800 -22.13 -19.43 -6.10
C THR A 800 -22.98 -20.66 -5.83
N LEU A 801 -22.68 -21.44 -4.78
CA LEU A 801 -23.42 -22.65 -4.41
C LEU A 801 -24.48 -22.33 -3.34
N SER A 802 -25.61 -23.03 -3.42
CA SER A 802 -26.72 -22.91 -2.44
C SER A 802 -26.46 -23.63 -1.11
N TYR A 803 -25.33 -24.32 -1.00
CA TYR A 803 -24.97 -25.18 0.11
C TYR A 803 -23.55 -24.91 0.63
N ILE A 804 -23.36 -25.28 1.89
CA ILE A 804 -22.11 -25.12 2.64
C ILE A 804 -21.55 -26.51 2.93
N ILE A 805 -20.27 -26.71 2.67
CA ILE A 805 -19.57 -27.93 3.05
C ILE A 805 -19.17 -27.76 4.52
N VAL A 806 -19.89 -28.44 5.41
CA VAL A 806 -19.71 -28.33 6.86
C VAL A 806 -18.67 -29.32 7.41
N ASP A 807 -18.28 -30.31 6.61
CA ASP A 807 -17.22 -31.26 6.94
C ASP A 807 -16.04 -31.14 5.95
N PRO A 808 -15.02 -30.32 6.26
CA PRO A 808 -13.82 -30.21 5.43
C PRO A 808 -13.09 -31.55 5.24
N ASN A 809 -13.12 -32.46 6.22
CA ASN A 809 -12.50 -33.78 6.11
C ASN A 809 -13.19 -34.64 5.05
N TRP A 810 -14.53 -34.53 4.93
CA TRP A 810 -15.25 -35.19 3.85
C TRP A 810 -14.77 -34.71 2.48
N LEU A 811 -14.64 -33.39 2.29
CA LEU A 811 -14.13 -32.83 1.04
C LEU A 811 -12.72 -33.32 0.72
N THR A 812 -11.79 -33.19 1.68
CA THR A 812 -10.35 -33.39 1.43
C THR A 812 -9.91 -34.84 1.45
N ASN A 813 -10.57 -35.70 2.25
CA ASN A 813 -10.24 -37.12 2.35
C ASN A 813 -11.17 -38.00 1.52
N THR A 814 -12.48 -37.77 1.62
CA THR A 814 -13.47 -38.68 1.04
C THR A 814 -13.67 -38.35 -0.44
N LEU A 815 -14.15 -37.14 -0.75
CA LEU A 815 -14.43 -36.74 -2.13
C LEU A 815 -13.14 -36.66 -2.95
N LEU A 816 -12.25 -35.74 -2.60
CA LEU A 816 -11.06 -35.46 -3.39
C LEU A 816 -10.03 -36.60 -3.31
N GLY A 817 -9.92 -37.27 -2.16
CA GLY A 817 -9.06 -38.45 -2.00
C GLY A 817 -9.47 -39.61 -2.89
N GLU A 818 -10.75 -39.98 -2.91
CA GLU A 818 -11.22 -41.07 -3.78
C GLU A 818 -11.18 -40.68 -5.26
N LEU A 819 -11.48 -39.44 -5.63
CA LEU A 819 -11.39 -38.98 -7.03
C LEU A 819 -9.96 -39.05 -7.57
N VAL A 820 -8.98 -38.65 -6.77
CA VAL A 820 -7.55 -38.79 -7.12
C VAL A 820 -7.17 -40.27 -7.22
N ALA A 821 -7.57 -41.10 -6.25
CA ALA A 821 -7.30 -42.53 -6.28
C ALA A 821 -7.94 -43.24 -7.48
N LEU A 822 -9.11 -42.78 -7.92
CA LEU A 822 -9.76 -43.20 -9.16
C LEU A 822 -8.91 -42.78 -10.36
N GLY A 823 -8.52 -41.51 -10.48
CA GLY A 823 -7.63 -41.04 -11.56
C GLY A 823 -6.33 -41.85 -11.68
N GLN A 824 -5.71 -42.23 -10.56
CA GLN A 824 -4.52 -43.09 -10.59
C GLN A 824 -4.77 -44.49 -11.18
N LYS A 825 -5.95 -45.07 -10.97
CA LYS A 825 -6.32 -46.34 -11.59
C LYS A 825 -6.50 -46.22 -13.11
N PHE A 826 -6.92 -45.05 -13.60
CA PHE A 826 -7.01 -44.77 -15.04
C PHE A 826 -5.62 -44.78 -15.69
N HIS A 827 -4.57 -44.39 -14.95
CA HIS A 827 -3.19 -44.43 -15.42
C HIS A 827 -2.55 -45.82 -15.33
N ALA A 828 -2.84 -46.61 -14.30
CA ALA A 828 -2.23 -47.94 -14.11
C ALA A 828 -2.66 -49.00 -15.14
N GLN A 829 -3.82 -48.83 -15.79
CA GLN A 829 -4.35 -49.78 -16.79
C GLN A 829 -3.62 -49.77 -18.14
N GLU A 830 -2.63 -48.89 -18.38
CA GLU A 830 -1.79 -48.99 -19.59
C GLU A 830 -0.84 -50.20 -19.57
N HIS A 831 -0.61 -50.84 -18.40
CA HIS A 831 0.37 -51.95 -18.27
C HIS A 831 -0.22 -53.35 -18.04
N GLU A 832 -1.50 -53.49 -17.67
CA GLU A 832 -2.14 -54.80 -17.48
C GLU A 832 -3.42 -54.92 -18.33
N SER A 833 -3.26 -55.50 -19.52
CA SER A 833 -4.37 -55.89 -20.37
C SER A 833 -5.17 -57.07 -19.77
N LYS A 834 -6.46 -56.84 -19.44
CA LYS A 834 -7.64 -57.74 -19.56
C LYS A 834 -8.78 -57.39 -18.57
N SER A 835 -9.23 -56.14 -18.56
CA SER A 835 -10.46 -55.70 -17.87
C SER A 835 -11.35 -54.90 -18.83
N HIS A 836 -12.64 -55.23 -18.89
CA HIS A 836 -13.60 -54.78 -19.91
C HIS A 836 -14.08 -53.31 -19.82
N SER A 837 -13.31 -52.40 -19.21
CA SER A 837 -13.66 -50.97 -19.16
C SER A 837 -12.52 -50.12 -19.70
N SER A 838 -12.60 -49.75 -20.98
CA SER A 838 -11.62 -48.92 -21.68
C SER A 838 -11.77 -47.44 -21.31
N TYR A 839 -11.17 -47.02 -20.20
CA TYR A 839 -11.17 -45.60 -19.82
C TYR A 839 -9.73 -45.08 -19.71
N SER A 840 -9.08 -44.80 -20.84
CA SER A 840 -7.80 -44.08 -20.87
C SER A 840 -7.96 -42.77 -21.65
N SER A 841 -7.66 -41.65 -20.98
CA SER A 841 -7.54 -40.33 -21.59
C SER A 841 -6.08 -39.89 -21.47
N LYS A 842 -5.42 -39.59 -22.60
CA LYS A 842 -4.02 -39.15 -22.62
C LYS A 842 -3.87 -37.63 -22.51
N ASP A 843 -4.96 -36.90 -22.66
CA ASP A 843 -5.03 -35.46 -22.84
C ASP A 843 -5.91 -34.77 -21.78
N GLY A 844 -6.40 -35.51 -20.77
CA GLY A 844 -7.22 -34.98 -19.68
C GLY A 844 -8.70 -34.81 -20.04
N PHE A 845 -9.11 -35.09 -21.28
CA PHE A 845 -10.51 -35.05 -21.71
C PHE A 845 -11.22 -36.37 -21.47
N VAL A 846 -12.39 -36.29 -20.83
CA VAL A 846 -13.21 -37.45 -20.43
C VAL A 846 -14.62 -37.24 -20.94
N SER A 847 -15.24 -38.23 -21.60
CA SER A 847 -16.63 -38.07 -22.05
C SER A 847 -17.60 -38.00 -20.86
N GLU A 848 -18.77 -37.40 -21.06
CA GLU A 848 -19.80 -37.27 -20.02
C GLU A 848 -20.18 -38.64 -19.45
N SER A 849 -20.33 -39.67 -20.30
CA SER A 849 -20.61 -41.03 -19.83
C SER A 849 -19.55 -41.59 -18.88
N VAL A 850 -18.27 -41.25 -19.11
CA VAL A 850 -17.15 -41.70 -18.27
C VAL A 850 -17.08 -40.87 -17.00
N PHE A 851 -17.30 -39.55 -17.09
CA PHE A 851 -17.41 -38.69 -15.92
C PHE A 851 -18.56 -39.15 -15.00
N VAL A 852 -19.73 -39.44 -15.57
CA VAL A 852 -20.87 -40.00 -14.84
C VAL A 852 -20.51 -41.33 -14.19
N GLY A 853 -19.91 -42.26 -14.94
CA GLY A 853 -19.48 -43.55 -14.39
C GLY A 853 -18.51 -43.39 -13.21
N LEU A 854 -17.61 -42.42 -13.27
CA LEU A 854 -16.68 -42.07 -12.19
C LEU A 854 -17.39 -41.55 -10.93
N ILE A 855 -18.32 -40.60 -11.10
CA ILE A 855 -19.08 -40.04 -9.98
C ILE A 855 -19.99 -41.10 -9.37
N GLU A 856 -20.64 -41.95 -10.17
CA GLU A 856 -21.45 -43.07 -9.69
C GLU A 856 -20.62 -44.13 -8.94
N GLU A 857 -19.41 -44.46 -9.44
CA GLU A 857 -18.48 -45.35 -8.72
C GLU A 857 -18.06 -44.75 -7.37
N PHE A 858 -17.89 -43.42 -7.30
CA PHE A 858 -17.62 -42.72 -6.05
C PHE A 858 -18.83 -42.75 -5.11
N LEU A 859 -20.03 -42.40 -5.59
CA LEU A 859 -21.27 -42.41 -4.82
C LEU A 859 -21.56 -43.81 -4.25
N GLY A 860 -21.29 -44.86 -5.01
CA GLY A 860 -21.42 -46.25 -4.57
C GLY A 860 -20.44 -46.66 -3.46
N LYS A 861 -19.30 -45.96 -3.32
CA LYS A 861 -18.32 -46.18 -2.24
C LYS A 861 -18.59 -45.36 -0.99
N LEU A 862 -19.50 -44.38 -1.05
CA LEU A 862 -19.86 -43.59 0.13
C LEU A 862 -20.56 -44.48 1.18
N PRO A 863 -20.28 -44.27 2.48
CA PRO A 863 -20.96 -45.00 3.53
C PRO A 863 -22.48 -44.85 3.43
N HIS A 864 -23.23 -45.95 3.58
CA HIS A 864 -24.70 -45.93 3.60
C HIS A 864 -25.21 -44.95 4.68
N GLY A 865 -25.78 -43.82 4.27
CA GLY A 865 -26.27 -42.77 5.17
C GLY A 865 -25.94 -41.32 4.80
N GLN A 866 -25.05 -41.06 3.84
CA GLN A 866 -24.80 -39.70 3.33
C GLN A 866 -25.93 -39.23 2.41
N LYS A 867 -27.09 -38.88 3.00
CA LYS A 867 -28.26 -38.32 2.27
C LYS A 867 -27.96 -36.89 1.81
N GLY A 868 -28.25 -36.55 0.55
CA GLY A 868 -28.18 -35.18 0.03
C GLY A 868 -26.94 -34.83 -0.78
N VAL A 869 -26.07 -35.82 -1.07
CA VAL A 869 -24.99 -35.68 -2.05
C VAL A 869 -25.39 -36.47 -3.29
N ASP A 870 -25.67 -35.76 -4.37
CA ASP A 870 -25.96 -36.34 -5.69
C ASP A 870 -24.87 -35.96 -6.70
N ARG A 871 -25.06 -36.43 -7.94
CA ARG A 871 -24.14 -36.16 -9.04
C ARG A 871 -23.96 -34.66 -9.27
N ASP A 872 -25.06 -33.90 -9.31
CA ASP A 872 -25.05 -32.48 -9.65
C ASP A 872 -24.29 -31.68 -8.59
N VAL A 873 -24.45 -32.03 -7.32
CA VAL A 873 -23.71 -31.42 -6.21
C VAL A 873 -22.20 -31.63 -6.36
N ILE A 874 -21.76 -32.85 -6.69
CA ILE A 874 -20.33 -33.15 -6.85
C ILE A 874 -19.76 -32.44 -8.08
N GLU A 875 -20.47 -32.48 -9.21
CA GLU A 875 -20.07 -31.79 -10.44
C GLU A 875 -19.87 -30.28 -10.18
N ASN A 876 -20.84 -29.65 -9.53
CA ASN A 876 -20.76 -28.24 -9.16
C ASN A 876 -19.58 -27.93 -8.22
N ILE A 877 -19.29 -28.79 -7.24
CA ILE A 877 -18.13 -28.62 -6.36
C ILE A 877 -16.83 -28.67 -7.16
N LEU A 878 -16.68 -29.63 -8.06
CA LEU A 878 -15.43 -29.80 -8.83
C LEU A 878 -15.19 -28.62 -9.79
N ILE A 879 -16.24 -28.13 -10.45
CA ILE A 879 -16.16 -26.97 -11.34
C ILE A 879 -15.77 -25.72 -10.55
N HIS A 880 -16.46 -25.43 -9.45
CA HIS A 880 -16.22 -24.20 -8.67
C HIS A 880 -14.94 -24.23 -7.82
N LEU A 881 -14.29 -25.39 -7.68
CA LEU A 881 -12.95 -25.52 -7.11
C LEU A 881 -11.84 -25.44 -8.17
N ASP A 882 -12.18 -25.15 -9.42
CA ASP A 882 -11.27 -25.14 -10.59
C ASP A 882 -10.53 -26.47 -10.79
N LEU A 883 -11.19 -27.58 -10.47
CA LEU A 883 -10.63 -28.93 -10.60
C LEU A 883 -11.02 -29.62 -11.91
N CYS A 884 -12.11 -29.16 -12.54
CA CYS A 884 -12.51 -29.55 -13.89
C CYS A 884 -13.34 -28.45 -14.54
N PHE A 885 -13.59 -28.55 -15.84
CA PHE A 885 -14.62 -27.77 -16.52
C PHE A 885 -15.37 -28.63 -17.55
N LYS A 886 -16.58 -28.20 -17.91
CA LYS A 886 -17.39 -28.80 -18.97
C LYS A 886 -17.13 -28.06 -20.29
N VAL A 887 -16.89 -28.79 -21.38
CA VAL A 887 -16.63 -28.19 -22.71
C VAL A 887 -17.97 -27.78 -23.35
N GLU A 888 -18.25 -26.48 -23.48
CA GLU A 888 -19.54 -25.96 -23.97
C GLU A 888 -19.88 -26.41 -25.39
N ASP A 889 -18.95 -26.26 -26.35
CA ASP A 889 -19.16 -26.55 -27.78
C ASP A 889 -19.52 -28.01 -28.09
N THR A 890 -19.29 -28.94 -27.17
CA THR A 890 -19.62 -30.35 -27.37
C THR A 890 -20.55 -30.92 -26.31
N SER A 891 -20.73 -30.29 -25.14
CA SER A 891 -21.52 -30.75 -23.97
C SER A 891 -21.23 -32.19 -23.49
N GLN A 892 -20.40 -32.93 -24.21
CA GLN A 892 -20.16 -34.37 -24.13
C GLN A 892 -18.82 -34.68 -23.47
N PHE A 893 -18.02 -33.67 -23.12
CA PHE A 893 -16.69 -33.85 -22.54
C PHE A 893 -16.44 -32.92 -21.35
N TYR A 894 -15.74 -33.47 -20.37
CA TYR A 894 -15.15 -32.79 -19.22
C TYR A 894 -13.64 -32.77 -19.40
N PHE A 895 -13.01 -31.67 -19.04
CA PHE A 895 -11.56 -31.61 -18.90
C PHE A 895 -11.18 -31.70 -17.43
N ILE A 896 -10.34 -32.67 -17.09
CA ILE A 896 -9.85 -32.92 -15.74
C ILE A 896 -8.32 -32.91 -15.79
N PRO A 897 -7.68 -31.77 -15.46
CA PRO A 897 -6.22 -31.64 -15.59
C PRO A 897 -5.44 -32.71 -14.80
N SER A 898 -5.97 -33.15 -13.66
CA SER A 898 -5.32 -34.16 -12.82
C SER A 898 -5.23 -35.55 -13.47
N PHE A 899 -5.94 -35.77 -14.59
CA PHE A 899 -5.87 -37.01 -15.39
C PHE A 899 -4.84 -36.92 -16.52
N ILE A 900 -4.05 -35.85 -16.61
CA ILE A 900 -2.93 -35.79 -17.54
C ILE A 900 -1.75 -36.56 -16.92
N PRO A 901 -1.19 -37.58 -17.60
CA PRO A 901 -0.13 -38.44 -17.05
C PRO A 901 1.09 -37.66 -16.54
N GLU A 902 1.43 -36.54 -17.17
CA GLU A 902 2.56 -35.67 -16.82
C GLU A 902 2.38 -34.93 -15.49
N HIS A 903 1.12 -34.78 -15.03
CA HIS A 903 0.80 -34.23 -13.71
C HIS A 903 0.70 -35.30 -12.61
N ALA A 904 0.60 -36.59 -12.98
CA ALA A 904 0.47 -37.72 -12.07
C ALA A 904 1.77 -38.53 -11.87
N SER A 905 2.76 -38.39 -12.75
CA SER A 905 3.87 -39.34 -12.91
C SER A 905 5.26 -38.74 -12.70
N THR A 906 5.59 -38.31 -11.49
CA THR A 906 6.99 -38.11 -11.05
C THR A 906 7.48 -39.25 -10.16
N GLU A 907 6.61 -40.14 -9.67
CA GLU A 907 6.96 -41.18 -8.69
C GLU A 907 7.80 -42.37 -9.25
N VAL A 908 8.09 -42.47 -10.55
CA VAL A 908 8.71 -43.71 -11.12
C VAL A 908 10.03 -43.51 -11.87
N GLN A 909 10.43 -42.30 -12.26
CA GLN A 909 11.64 -42.16 -13.08
C GLN A 909 12.89 -41.97 -12.23
N LYS A 910 13.84 -42.91 -12.35
CA LYS A 910 15.19 -42.76 -11.80
C LYS A 910 15.78 -41.45 -12.34
N PRO A 911 16.57 -40.69 -11.56
CA PRO A 911 17.22 -39.46 -12.03
C PRO A 911 18.09 -39.65 -13.29
N GLN A 912 18.54 -40.88 -13.55
CA GLN A 912 19.31 -41.24 -14.75
C GLN A 912 18.48 -41.33 -16.05
N GLU A 913 17.15 -41.43 -15.99
CA GLU A 913 16.28 -41.46 -17.18
C GLU A 913 15.77 -40.07 -17.59
N LEU A 914 15.96 -39.04 -16.75
CA LEU A 914 15.62 -37.66 -17.10
C LEU A 914 16.51 -37.08 -18.23
N ALA A 915 17.64 -37.72 -18.51
CA ALA A 915 18.50 -37.36 -19.65
C ALA A 915 17.90 -37.78 -21.01
N ASP A 916 16.96 -38.74 -21.02
CA ASP A 916 16.38 -39.33 -22.23
C ASP A 916 14.90 -38.96 -22.46
N VAL A 917 14.32 -38.08 -21.64
CA VAL A 917 13.00 -37.48 -21.93
C VAL A 917 13.18 -36.55 -23.13
N LYS A 918 13.03 -37.09 -24.34
CA LYS A 918 12.93 -36.28 -25.56
C LYS A 918 11.84 -35.22 -25.33
N PRO A 919 12.14 -33.92 -25.49
CA PRO A 919 11.11 -32.89 -25.42
C PRO A 919 10.00 -33.29 -26.39
N LYS A 920 8.74 -33.25 -25.92
CA LYS A 920 7.56 -33.46 -26.78
C LYS A 920 7.72 -32.53 -27.98
N ALA A 921 8.15 -33.08 -29.12
CA ALA A 921 8.27 -32.31 -30.34
C ALA A 921 6.85 -31.90 -30.72
N TRP A 922 6.56 -30.60 -30.65
CA TRP A 922 5.31 -30.06 -31.14
C TRP A 922 5.21 -30.47 -32.61
N LYS A 923 4.20 -31.27 -32.99
CA LYS A 923 3.98 -31.60 -34.40
C LYS A 923 3.79 -30.27 -35.14
N ARG A 924 4.74 -29.86 -35.99
CA ARG A 924 4.60 -28.71 -36.88
C ARG A 924 3.34 -28.95 -37.72
N ARG A 925 2.22 -28.32 -37.36
CA ARG A 925 1.00 -28.44 -38.14
C ARG A 925 1.06 -27.58 -39.41
N VAL A 926 1.93 -26.56 -39.50
CA VAL A 926 2.16 -25.74 -40.70
C VAL A 926 3.55 -25.08 -40.66
N GLU A 927 4.25 -24.97 -41.81
CA GLU A 927 5.58 -24.34 -41.97
C GLU A 927 5.65 -22.84 -41.60
N THR A 928 4.50 -22.18 -41.40
CA THR A 928 4.39 -20.73 -41.13
C THR A 928 4.04 -20.37 -39.68
N SER A 929 4.08 -21.32 -38.75
CA SER A 929 3.65 -21.09 -37.36
C SER A 929 4.62 -20.13 -36.62
N LYS A 930 4.14 -18.94 -36.23
CA LYS A 930 4.85 -18.02 -35.33
C LYS A 930 4.52 -18.38 -33.88
N PHE A 931 5.54 -18.64 -33.06
CA PHE A 931 5.35 -18.96 -31.64
C PHE A 931 5.41 -17.69 -30.79
N VAL A 932 4.49 -17.56 -29.85
CA VAL A 932 4.52 -16.58 -28.76
C VAL A 932 4.48 -17.36 -27.45
N GLY A 933 5.29 -16.95 -26.48
CA GLY A 933 5.38 -17.61 -25.19
C GLY A 933 5.45 -16.60 -24.05
N ILE A 934 4.91 -16.98 -22.90
CA ILE A 934 4.98 -16.21 -21.66
C ILE A 934 5.91 -16.95 -20.71
N ARG A 935 6.97 -16.29 -20.25
CA ARG A 935 7.84 -16.83 -19.20
C ARG A 935 7.29 -16.44 -17.85
N ILE A 936 6.92 -17.44 -17.05
CA ILE A 936 6.43 -17.26 -15.69
C ILE A 936 7.54 -17.71 -14.74
N GLN A 937 7.89 -16.88 -13.76
CA GLN A 937 8.90 -17.18 -12.76
C GLN A 937 8.49 -16.59 -11.40
N CYS A 938 8.76 -17.33 -10.32
CA CYS A 938 8.58 -16.82 -8.97
C CYS A 938 9.51 -15.62 -8.71
N GLN A 939 9.01 -14.63 -7.98
CA GLN A 939 9.80 -13.45 -7.58
C GLN A 939 11.06 -13.86 -6.79
N ASP A 940 10.94 -14.86 -5.91
CA ASP A 940 12.08 -15.54 -5.28
C ASP A 940 12.23 -16.97 -5.82
N GLY A 941 12.97 -17.12 -6.92
CA GLY A 941 13.27 -18.44 -7.48
C GLY A 941 14.23 -19.30 -6.65
N LYS A 942 14.75 -18.81 -5.52
CA LYS A 942 15.63 -19.59 -4.62
C LYS A 942 14.85 -20.29 -3.50
N THR A 943 13.72 -19.72 -3.06
CA THR A 943 12.95 -20.26 -1.92
C THR A 943 11.49 -20.56 -2.26
N MET A 944 11.03 -20.21 -3.46
CA MET A 944 9.67 -20.49 -3.93
C MET A 944 9.70 -21.27 -5.24
N SER A 945 8.64 -22.02 -5.49
CA SER A 945 8.44 -22.79 -6.72
C SER A 945 7.00 -22.64 -7.21
N LEU A 946 6.80 -22.83 -8.52
CA LEU A 946 5.45 -22.98 -9.06
C LEU A 946 4.88 -24.29 -8.51
N THR A 947 3.84 -24.19 -7.71
CA THR A 947 3.19 -25.35 -7.09
C THR A 947 2.60 -26.26 -8.17
N ALA A 948 2.49 -27.56 -7.91
CA ALA A 948 1.86 -28.52 -8.83
C ALA A 948 0.41 -28.15 -9.22
N ALA A 949 -0.25 -27.29 -8.42
CA ALA A 949 -1.57 -26.73 -8.72
C ALA A 949 -1.60 -25.72 -9.87
N PHE A 950 -0.47 -25.08 -10.16
CA PHE A 950 -0.44 -23.84 -10.95
C PHE A 950 -0.93 -24.06 -12.38
N PHE A 951 -0.27 -24.95 -13.12
CA PHE A 951 -0.61 -25.22 -14.52
C PHE A 951 -1.99 -25.85 -14.70
N PRO A 952 -2.37 -26.89 -13.93
CA PRO A 952 -3.74 -27.44 -13.94
C PRO A 952 -4.83 -26.38 -13.86
N ARG A 953 -4.70 -25.42 -12.93
CA ARG A 953 -5.69 -24.35 -12.76
C ARG A 953 -5.57 -23.27 -13.83
N PHE A 954 -4.35 -22.94 -14.23
CA PHE A 954 -4.13 -21.98 -15.30
C PHE A 954 -4.75 -22.45 -16.61
N GLU A 955 -4.72 -23.75 -16.91
CA GLU A 955 -5.39 -24.36 -18.07
C GLU A 955 -6.92 -24.24 -17.99
N VAL A 956 -7.50 -24.47 -16.80
CA VAL A 956 -8.94 -24.27 -16.55
C VAL A 956 -9.33 -22.80 -16.73
N ILE A 957 -8.57 -21.87 -16.14
CA ILE A 957 -8.85 -20.43 -16.17
C ILE A 957 -8.66 -19.84 -17.57
N LEU A 958 -7.58 -20.19 -18.27
CA LEU A 958 -7.30 -19.68 -19.62
C LEU A 958 -8.48 -19.92 -20.56
N LYS A 959 -9.16 -21.07 -20.42
CA LYS A 959 -10.33 -21.36 -21.24
C LYS A 959 -11.52 -20.47 -20.89
N ILE A 960 -11.82 -20.28 -19.61
CA ILE A 960 -12.88 -19.36 -19.16
C ILE A 960 -12.65 -17.94 -19.72
N VAL A 961 -11.39 -17.50 -19.80
CA VAL A 961 -11.01 -16.17 -20.33
C VAL A 961 -11.00 -16.12 -21.86
N LEU A 962 -10.78 -17.23 -22.56
CA LEU A 962 -10.79 -17.29 -24.03
C LEU A 962 -12.19 -17.54 -24.61
N GLU A 963 -13.13 -18.05 -23.80
CA GLU A 963 -14.54 -18.25 -24.15
C GLU A 963 -15.43 -17.02 -23.88
N ASN A 964 -14.96 -16.07 -23.04
CA ASN A 964 -15.55 -14.74 -22.84
C ASN A 964 -14.87 -13.69 -23.73
#